data_AF-A0A9P3A5D5-F1
#
_entry.id   AF-A0A9P3A5D5-F1
#
_cell.length_a   1.000
_cell.length_b   1.000
_cell.length_c   1.000
_cell.angle_alpha   90.00
_cell.angle_beta   90.00
_cell.angle_gamma   90.00
#
_symmetry.space_group_name_H-M   'P 1'
#
loop_
_entity.id
_entity.type
_entity.pdbx_description
1 polymer ?
#
loop_
_entity_poly.entity_id
_entity_poly.type
_entity_poly.pdbx_seq_one_letter_code
_entity_poly.pdbx_strand_id
1 'polypeptide(L)'
;MVTFAGFDEAEGTGDLPYAARRYIPPPVDTLPSDFFHGYSTAAYQCEGGWDTDGKGPSVWDDLGHNPRPPLYTMRNDEVGDDAMNSYHQFREDIALLKSYGSNAYRFSISWSRVIPLGGREDPINENGLQFYSDLVDECLSHGITPFPTLYHWDLPLALEQRYEGWSDTQQIVADFVRYADVLFARLGDRVKYWLTINEPWNIVNLNGHLKPRHDPERDTFLVGHNLLLAHVHTVALYRKKYQPQQGGKISIVNSCDWPEPIDDSPNVRAIQQKRLDFAFHWFSDPIYFGRYPQSIIEYAGSRLPQFTPDEVKLLQGSCDFFALNSYSSMYVTGETNTYDAGGCVETSFFDKQGRAVGTNRGCFEWLWDAPWGFRKLLRHVDARYTRSAGHEIFITENGFPTNGEHHRRFPDLLRDTERQNFYDGYLQQLSEAVVDDGINIKGYMAWSLLETMEWYCGYGPRLGVTYVDRANGFRRYPKDSTKVVAAWFQSAIRQDRKSIKSVIVNGRLTGPGAAGLPKRQPTLPQLVEENKALHRKLFSQERLIATLMEQNETLSGNVPEAPGQEEEATPSASPARSTSEPELKGEPSSDGAFSEYLGKLGLVFGMTDEDSRENMQPTFPLFAATGQHSVASLQSLIPVQHSALLVRWHCDYLHWIHPVFHVPSLLLEHDQWISALSRGDASERPYEFYAFYFALLSCSAYYMDSELLSQLSLSLGLHPLPCRLDAAALAAMPRLWLDTSIACLQQSGFITAPTLTALQTICLLPMVAHAHGYSQHLESLLHCGLGLARGLNFHLAAADINPSIFGGPIRTELVRRTWWCLQLSDCLSPTAQHPFHLAYPSAWTSPPTNIDDHELSDDRPIVPHQLIHVTCVSHLLVVGRLADIFRDLSFAIRSKESFASRLECVKGFEDRLDHLFDDFPELRSNDNEVYSSYIDPSKTFDWKPWSRFVWATAVSTCRIQLYRWLLCRSYAEGRFLEIRETCVQAARRMLAAREVPVPTMFRKNWHISAYTILSGTVLALELMHGQPEAASRQRLRSEVQAFIALLRSSDPNAMIRRGIVLLEKMLAVADSAAKRDPEGGEVGTGLTIDIAAGSGGEVDDEMSMSSWAASVPLTLDSDFLNILLNNDPWVSTAWMTE
;
A
#
# COMPACT_ATOMS: atom_id res chain seq x y z
N MET A 1 45.83 -17.43 20.85
CA MET A 1 47.18 -17.42 20.25
C MET A 1 47.07 -16.64 18.96
N VAL A 2 47.87 -15.56 18.88
CA VAL A 2 48.51 -14.96 17.71
C VAL A 2 47.65 -14.46 16.53
N THR A 3 47.60 -13.13 16.43
CA THR A 3 47.44 -12.25 15.27
C THR A 3 48.27 -12.63 14.04
N PHE A 4 47.82 -12.32 12.82
CA PHE A 4 48.60 -11.53 11.83
C PHE A 4 47.73 -11.08 10.65
N ALA A 5 48.04 -9.86 10.19
CA ALA A 5 47.45 -9.12 9.08
C ALA A 5 47.92 -9.61 7.70
N GLY A 6 47.18 -9.23 6.65
CA GLY A 6 47.61 -9.26 5.26
C GLY A 6 46.63 -8.47 4.38
N PHE A 7 47.05 -7.29 3.93
CA PHE A 7 46.49 -6.55 2.80
C PHE A 7 46.85 -7.29 1.51
N ASP A 8 45.92 -7.35 0.55
CA ASP A 8 46.24 -7.13 -0.87
C ASP A 8 44.97 -6.71 -1.64
N GLU A 9 45.17 -5.76 -2.55
CA GLU A 9 44.19 -5.07 -3.37
C GLU A 9 43.65 -5.94 -4.52
N ALA A 10 42.42 -5.64 -4.94
CA ALA A 10 42.01 -5.36 -6.33
C ALA A 10 40.75 -6.10 -6.82
N GLU A 11 39.99 -5.33 -7.60
CA GLU A 11 38.97 -5.71 -8.59
C GLU A 11 37.52 -5.90 -8.12
N GLY A 12 36.73 -4.85 -8.38
CA GLY A 12 35.48 -4.96 -9.13
C GLY A 12 34.39 -5.85 -8.55
N THR A 13 33.55 -5.29 -7.69
CA THR A 13 32.15 -5.72 -7.61
C THR A 13 31.27 -4.52 -7.88
N GLY A 14 30.64 -4.55 -9.06
CA GLY A 14 29.67 -3.57 -9.49
C GLY A 14 28.47 -3.54 -8.55
N ASP A 15 27.88 -2.35 -8.50
CA ASP A 15 26.68 -2.00 -7.76
C ASP A 15 25.58 -3.06 -7.89
N LEU A 16 25.32 -3.75 -6.77
CA LEU A 16 24.10 -4.51 -6.57
C LEU A 16 22.92 -3.52 -6.53
N PRO A 17 21.83 -3.75 -7.28
CA PRO A 17 20.63 -2.93 -7.17
C PRO A 17 20.06 -3.04 -5.75
N TYR A 18 19.71 -1.88 -5.22
CA TYR A 18 19.17 -1.65 -3.88
C TYR A 18 17.92 -2.53 -3.64
N ALA A 19 18.13 -3.70 -3.04
CA ALA A 19 17.07 -4.64 -2.67
C ALA A 19 16.23 -4.10 -1.51
N ALA A 20 14.94 -4.45 -1.48
CA ALA A 20 13.94 -4.01 -0.51
C ALA A 20 14.47 -3.99 0.93
N ARG A 21 14.50 -2.78 1.54
CA ARG A 21 14.94 -2.61 2.93
C ARG A 21 14.00 -3.38 3.86
N ARG A 22 14.57 -4.30 4.64
CA ARG A 22 13.98 -4.86 5.87
C ARG A 22 13.51 -3.68 6.74
N TYR A 23 12.41 -3.83 7.49
CA TYR A 23 12.22 -3.01 8.68
C TYR A 23 13.43 -3.23 9.59
N ILE A 24 14.31 -2.24 9.65
CA ILE A 24 15.45 -2.24 10.55
C ILE A 24 14.93 -1.60 11.83
N PRO A 25 14.90 -2.32 12.97
CA PRO A 25 14.45 -1.71 14.21
C PRO A 25 15.26 -0.43 14.45
N PRO A 26 14.63 0.65 14.95
CA PRO A 26 15.29 1.93 15.12
C PRO A 26 16.63 1.75 15.83
N PRO A 27 17.70 2.40 15.36
CA PRO A 27 18.97 2.34 16.03
C PRO A 27 18.80 2.77 17.50
N VAL A 28 19.56 2.16 18.41
CA VAL A 28 19.49 2.47 19.84
C VAL A 28 20.68 3.35 20.20
N ASP A 29 20.43 4.47 20.87
CA ASP A 29 21.48 5.34 21.43
C ASP A 29 22.48 5.89 20.36
N THR A 30 22.06 6.12 19.11
CA THR A 30 22.91 6.65 18.01
C THR A 30 22.99 8.17 17.92
N LEU A 31 21.94 8.88 18.32
CA LEU A 31 21.88 10.35 18.32
C LEU A 31 22.21 10.92 19.71
N PRO A 32 22.76 12.14 19.80
CA PRO A 32 23.08 12.75 21.08
C PRO A 32 21.82 13.03 21.91
N SER A 33 21.96 13.08 23.25
CA SER A 33 20.83 13.27 24.18
C SER A 33 20.16 14.64 24.06
N ASP A 34 20.85 15.61 23.46
CA ASP A 34 20.39 16.97 23.20
C ASP A 34 20.05 17.21 21.71
N PHE A 35 19.73 16.13 20.97
CA PHE A 35 19.28 16.20 19.58
C PHE A 35 17.89 16.83 19.49
N PHE A 36 17.71 17.77 18.56
CA PHE A 36 16.41 18.38 18.28
C PHE A 36 15.61 17.55 17.28
N HIS A 37 14.37 17.20 17.61
CA HIS A 37 13.46 16.55 16.68
C HIS A 37 12.06 17.14 16.77
N GLY A 38 11.41 17.24 15.61
CA GLY A 38 10.06 17.74 15.52
C GLY A 38 9.61 17.91 14.08
N TYR A 39 8.84 18.97 13.85
CA TYR A 39 8.16 19.21 12.58
C TYR A 39 8.23 20.68 12.19
N SER A 40 7.95 20.92 10.91
CA SER A 40 7.98 22.24 10.26
C SER A 40 6.62 22.61 9.68
N THR A 41 6.33 23.91 9.66
CA THR A 41 5.20 24.53 8.96
C THR A 41 5.59 25.92 8.42
N ALA A 42 4.76 26.51 7.56
CA ALA A 42 4.89 27.89 7.09
C ALA A 42 3.57 28.64 7.18
N ALA A 43 3.66 29.93 7.52
CA ALA A 43 2.53 30.79 7.87
C ALA A 43 1.41 30.77 6.83
N TYR A 44 1.71 31.13 5.57
CA TYR A 44 0.71 31.11 4.49
C TYR A 44 0.09 29.73 4.26
N GLN A 45 0.85 28.66 4.50
CA GLN A 45 0.43 27.29 4.21
C GLN A 45 -0.44 26.66 5.31
N CYS A 46 -0.42 27.18 6.55
CA CYS A 46 -1.14 26.59 7.68
C CYS A 46 -1.96 27.57 8.55
N GLU A 47 -1.59 28.85 8.66
CA GLU A 47 -2.22 29.78 9.61
C GLU A 47 -3.69 30.07 9.26
N GLY A 48 -3.95 30.46 8.02
CA GLY A 48 -5.21 31.09 7.64
C GLY A 48 -5.40 32.45 8.33
N GLY A 49 -6.64 32.87 8.53
CA GLY A 49 -6.96 34.18 9.13
C GLY A 49 -6.28 35.31 8.35
N TRP A 50 -6.40 35.25 7.03
CA TRP A 50 -5.60 36.03 6.09
C TRP A 50 -5.83 37.54 6.18
N ASP A 51 -7.02 37.97 6.62
CA ASP A 51 -7.45 39.36 6.83
C ASP A 51 -7.81 39.67 8.30
N THR A 52 -7.53 38.74 9.21
CA THR A 52 -7.84 38.88 10.64
C THR A 52 -6.82 39.75 11.38
N ASP A 53 -7.28 40.48 12.39
CA ASP A 53 -6.46 41.23 13.35
C ASP A 53 -5.42 42.17 12.70
N GLY A 54 -5.78 42.74 11.55
CA GLY A 54 -4.99 43.75 10.86
C GLY A 54 -3.86 43.20 9.99
N LYS A 55 -3.82 41.89 9.69
CA LYS A 55 -2.89 41.34 8.68
C LYS A 55 -3.13 41.99 7.30
N GLY A 56 -2.04 42.36 6.63
CA GLY A 56 -2.06 42.80 5.23
C GLY A 56 -1.97 41.63 4.24
N PRO A 57 -2.37 41.83 2.98
CA PRO A 57 -2.21 40.80 1.94
C PRO A 57 -0.74 40.60 1.60
N SER A 58 -0.37 39.35 1.36
CA SER A 58 0.87 38.91 0.76
C SER A 58 0.71 38.77 -0.76
N VAL A 59 1.82 38.57 -1.47
CA VAL A 59 1.80 38.24 -2.89
C VAL A 59 1.05 36.95 -3.20
N TRP A 60 1.03 35.99 -2.27
CA TRP A 60 0.29 34.74 -2.43
C TRP A 60 -1.22 34.90 -2.18
N ASP A 61 -1.62 35.80 -1.28
CA ASP A 61 -3.03 36.18 -1.11
C ASP A 61 -3.57 36.79 -2.43
N ASP A 62 -2.83 37.73 -3.05
CA ASP A 62 -3.21 38.29 -4.37
C ASP A 62 -3.26 37.21 -5.46
N LEU A 63 -2.29 36.30 -5.48
CA LEU A 63 -2.23 35.21 -6.45
C LEU A 63 -3.43 34.27 -6.33
N GLY A 64 -3.83 33.94 -5.09
CA GLY A 64 -5.00 33.13 -4.79
C GLY A 64 -6.31 33.78 -5.24
N HIS A 65 -6.51 35.06 -4.89
CA HIS A 65 -7.74 35.79 -5.22
C HIS A 65 -7.80 36.26 -6.68
N ASN A 66 -6.65 36.51 -7.32
CA ASN A 66 -6.52 37.02 -8.68
C ASN A 66 -5.63 36.13 -9.56
N PRO A 67 -6.09 34.93 -9.97
CA PRO A 67 -5.27 33.97 -10.69
C PRO A 67 -4.85 34.44 -12.10
N ARG A 68 -3.59 34.19 -12.51
CA ARG A 68 -2.97 34.64 -13.78
C ARG A 68 -2.19 33.53 -14.52
N PRO A 69 -2.59 33.04 -15.71
CA PRO A 69 -1.85 32.00 -16.46
C PRO A 69 -0.37 32.38 -16.72
N PRO A 70 0.56 31.41 -16.90
CA PRO A 70 0.36 29.97 -17.12
C PRO A 70 0.52 29.08 -15.86
N LEU A 71 0.80 29.65 -14.69
CA LEU A 71 1.20 28.93 -13.48
C LEU A 71 0.13 28.09 -12.77
N TYR A 72 -1.15 28.18 -13.17
CA TYR A 72 -2.24 27.73 -12.30
C TYR A 72 -2.74 26.34 -12.64
N THR A 73 -2.49 25.40 -11.73
CA THR A 73 -3.19 24.10 -11.63
C THR A 73 -4.21 24.07 -10.49
N MET A 74 -4.44 25.19 -9.78
CA MET A 74 -5.49 25.30 -8.76
C MET A 74 -6.82 24.87 -9.39
N ARG A 75 -7.27 23.66 -9.05
CA ARG A 75 -8.62 23.20 -9.37
C ARG A 75 -9.55 24.16 -8.63
N ASN A 76 -10.42 24.86 -9.36
CA ASN A 76 -11.55 25.67 -8.88
C ASN A 76 -11.40 26.21 -7.44
N ASP A 77 -11.14 27.51 -7.27
CA ASP A 77 -11.35 28.29 -6.02
C ASP A 77 -10.50 28.01 -4.75
N GLU A 78 -9.51 27.11 -4.79
CA GLU A 78 -8.65 26.85 -3.63
C GLU A 78 -7.68 28.02 -3.30
N VAL A 79 -7.88 28.67 -2.15
CA VAL A 79 -7.05 29.78 -1.62
C VAL A 79 -6.52 29.51 -0.20
N GLY A 80 -5.51 30.26 0.22
CA GLY A 80 -4.85 30.14 1.54
C GLY A 80 -5.60 30.81 2.70
N ASP A 81 -6.80 31.36 2.47
CA ASP A 81 -7.55 32.19 3.42
C ASP A 81 -7.76 31.53 4.79
N ASP A 82 -8.19 30.26 4.77
CA ASP A 82 -8.40 29.45 5.98
C ASP A 82 -7.23 28.51 6.27
N ALA A 83 -6.50 28.05 5.24
CA ALA A 83 -5.46 27.03 5.33
C ALA A 83 -5.83 25.86 6.27
N MET A 84 -5.03 25.61 7.32
CA MET A 84 -5.34 24.65 8.40
C MET A 84 -5.88 25.32 9.67
N ASN A 85 -6.18 26.61 9.59
CA ASN A 85 -6.70 27.43 10.67
C ASN A 85 -5.81 27.40 11.94
N SER A 86 -4.49 27.30 11.76
CA SER A 86 -3.53 27.32 12.88
C SER A 86 -3.50 28.68 13.58
N TYR A 87 -3.89 29.77 12.93
CA TYR A 87 -4.00 31.08 13.58
C TYR A 87 -4.92 31.05 14.80
N HIS A 88 -6.05 30.33 14.69
CA HIS A 88 -7.00 30.18 15.79
C HIS A 88 -6.76 28.93 16.65
N GLN A 89 -6.08 27.91 16.11
CA GLN A 89 -5.97 26.58 16.75
C GLN A 89 -4.53 26.15 17.09
N PHE A 90 -3.55 27.07 17.10
CA PHE A 90 -2.14 26.74 17.36
C PHE A 90 -1.92 25.98 18.67
N ARG A 91 -2.73 26.19 19.71
CA ARG A 91 -2.63 25.44 20.98
C ARG A 91 -2.86 23.95 20.80
N GLU A 92 -3.78 23.56 19.93
CA GLU A 92 -3.99 22.15 19.57
C GLU A 92 -2.80 21.62 18.79
N ASP A 93 -2.25 22.41 17.87
CA ASP A 93 -1.07 22.04 17.09
C ASP A 93 0.17 21.82 18.00
N ILE A 94 0.37 22.68 19.01
CA ILE A 94 1.44 22.52 20.01
C ILE A 94 1.20 21.29 20.91
N ALA A 95 -0.06 21.06 21.32
CA ALA A 95 -0.40 19.86 22.08
C ALA A 95 -0.10 18.56 21.28
N LEU A 96 -0.34 18.57 19.97
CA LEU A 96 0.00 17.44 19.08
C LEU A 96 1.50 17.22 19.00
N LEU A 97 2.29 18.28 18.78
CA LEU A 97 3.76 18.19 18.80
C LEU A 97 4.26 17.52 20.08
N LYS A 98 3.69 17.91 21.22
CA LYS A 98 4.02 17.31 22.51
C LYS A 98 3.64 15.84 22.56
N SER A 99 2.46 15.47 22.05
CA SER A 99 2.00 14.09 21.98
C SER A 99 2.87 13.20 21.07
N TYR A 100 3.49 13.79 20.05
CA TYR A 100 4.44 13.11 19.16
C TYR A 100 5.85 13.02 19.76
N GLY A 101 6.04 13.50 20.99
CA GLY A 101 7.32 13.51 21.68
C GLY A 101 8.30 14.58 21.21
N SER A 102 7.87 15.52 20.35
CA SER A 102 8.75 16.53 19.75
C SER A 102 9.31 17.48 20.80
N ASN A 103 10.56 17.93 20.60
CA ASN A 103 11.22 18.92 21.44
C ASN A 103 11.59 20.21 20.68
N ALA A 104 11.30 20.28 19.39
CA ALA A 104 11.48 21.45 18.55
C ALA A 104 10.27 21.67 17.62
N TYR A 105 9.99 22.94 17.31
CA TYR A 105 9.00 23.31 16.30
C TYR A 105 9.54 24.44 15.44
N ARG A 106 9.60 24.19 14.14
CA ARG A 106 9.93 25.21 13.16
C ARG A 106 8.65 25.73 12.53
N PHE A 107 8.47 27.03 12.55
CA PHE A 107 7.35 27.73 11.89
C PHE A 107 7.88 28.97 11.20
N SER A 108 7.13 29.58 10.29
CA SER A 108 7.46 30.91 9.77
C SER A 108 6.58 32.00 10.36
N ILE A 109 7.07 33.22 10.32
CA ILE A 109 6.34 34.41 10.76
C ILE A 109 5.88 35.16 9.50
N SER A 110 4.58 35.42 9.40
CA SER A 110 4.05 36.18 8.27
C SER A 110 4.43 37.65 8.37
N TRP A 111 5.25 38.12 7.43
CA TRP A 111 5.71 39.51 7.41
C TRP A 111 4.53 40.47 7.35
N SER A 112 3.55 40.21 6.47
CA SER A 112 2.36 41.06 6.35
C SER A 112 1.41 40.96 7.55
N ARG A 113 1.57 39.99 8.45
CA ARG A 113 0.84 39.98 9.73
C ARG A 113 1.49 40.93 10.74
N VAL A 114 2.81 41.06 10.74
CA VAL A 114 3.57 41.88 11.71
C VAL A 114 3.70 43.34 11.25
N ILE A 115 3.99 43.57 9.96
CA ILE A 115 4.01 44.89 9.34
C ILE A 115 3.13 44.81 8.08
N PRO A 116 1.85 45.20 8.15
CA PRO A 116 0.88 44.98 7.07
C PRO A 116 1.26 45.55 5.71
N LEU A 117 1.95 46.68 5.70
CA LEU A 117 2.45 47.32 4.49
C LEU A 117 3.94 47.00 4.21
N GLY A 118 4.58 46.22 5.09
CA GLY A 118 5.93 45.67 4.99
C GLY A 118 7.09 46.63 5.25
N GLY A 119 6.94 47.93 5.00
CA GLY A 119 8.05 48.87 4.92
C GLY A 119 8.60 49.31 6.27
N ARG A 120 9.85 49.81 6.28
CA ARG A 120 10.55 50.17 7.52
C ARG A 120 9.92 51.32 8.31
N GLU A 121 9.20 52.19 7.62
CA GLU A 121 8.49 53.34 8.17
C GLU A 121 7.00 53.05 8.41
N ASP A 122 6.53 51.85 8.08
CA ASP A 122 5.12 51.48 8.26
C ASP A 122 4.82 51.06 9.71
N PRO A 123 3.57 51.22 10.16
CA PRO A 123 3.18 50.83 11.50
C PRO A 123 3.26 49.31 11.71
N ILE A 124 3.67 48.93 12.92
CA ILE A 124 3.64 47.55 13.39
C ILE A 124 2.21 47.19 13.77
N ASN A 125 1.76 46.02 13.38
CA ASN A 125 0.53 45.42 13.87
C ASN A 125 0.79 44.65 15.18
N GLU A 126 0.44 45.27 16.31
CA GLU A 126 0.68 44.69 17.63
C GLU A 126 -0.13 43.39 17.87
N ASN A 127 -1.32 43.24 17.29
CA ASN A 127 -2.11 42.01 17.43
C ASN A 127 -1.43 40.83 16.71
N GLY A 128 -0.94 41.07 15.49
CA GLY A 128 -0.18 40.08 14.73
C GLY A 128 1.09 39.63 15.46
N LEU A 129 1.79 40.57 16.09
CA LEU A 129 2.97 40.26 16.89
C LEU A 129 2.64 39.53 18.19
N GLN A 130 1.51 39.87 18.83
CA GLN A 130 1.04 39.17 20.03
C GLN A 130 0.75 37.71 19.74
N PHE A 131 0.15 37.38 18.60
CA PHE A 131 -0.07 35.98 18.18
C PHE A 131 1.23 35.16 18.17
N TYR A 132 2.31 35.67 17.57
CA TYR A 132 3.59 34.96 17.56
C TYR A 132 4.26 34.90 18.94
N SER A 133 4.05 35.92 19.78
CA SER A 133 4.49 35.87 21.18
C SER A 133 3.77 34.75 21.94
N ASP A 134 2.46 34.63 21.79
CA ASP A 134 1.65 33.59 22.42
C ASP A 134 2.04 32.20 21.90
N LEU A 135 2.30 32.07 20.60
CA LEU A 135 2.78 30.82 19.99
C LEU A 135 4.14 30.39 20.58
N VAL A 136 5.08 31.33 20.73
CA VAL A 136 6.39 31.08 21.36
C VAL A 136 6.21 30.66 22.82
N ASP A 137 5.34 31.33 23.57
CA ASP A 137 5.06 30.98 24.97
C ASP A 137 4.44 29.58 25.09
N GLU A 138 3.51 29.24 24.19
CA GLU A 138 2.88 27.92 24.15
C GLU A 138 3.88 26.81 23.80
N CYS A 139 4.77 27.03 22.84
CA CYS A 139 5.86 26.08 22.57
C CYS A 139 6.71 25.83 23.83
N LEU A 140 7.16 26.91 24.48
CA LEU A 140 8.04 26.83 25.63
C LEU A 140 7.36 26.21 26.86
N SER A 141 6.07 26.47 27.07
CA SER A 141 5.29 25.87 28.16
C SER A 141 5.20 24.34 28.04
N HIS A 142 5.25 23.82 26.80
CA HIS A 142 5.28 22.38 26.50
C HIS A 142 6.70 21.78 26.40
N GLY A 143 7.75 22.59 26.61
CA GLY A 143 9.14 22.18 26.47
C GLY A 143 9.57 21.96 25.02
N ILE A 144 8.92 22.65 24.08
CA ILE A 144 9.22 22.64 22.65
C ILE A 144 10.02 23.90 22.32
N THR A 145 11.19 23.73 21.71
CA THR A 145 12.07 24.83 21.33
C THR A 145 11.59 25.45 20.01
N PRO A 146 11.28 26.76 19.96
CA PRO A 146 10.82 27.42 18.74
C PRO A 146 11.99 27.77 17.80
N PHE A 147 11.82 27.47 16.51
CA PHE A 147 12.71 27.82 15.40
C PHE A 147 11.96 28.69 14.36
N PRO A 148 11.65 29.97 14.66
CA PRO A 148 10.98 30.85 13.71
C PRO A 148 11.84 31.15 12.48
N THR A 149 11.20 31.04 11.32
CA THR A 149 11.70 31.51 10.02
C THR A 149 11.11 32.87 9.70
N LEU A 150 11.96 33.88 9.48
CA LEU A 150 11.51 35.27 9.31
C LEU A 150 10.77 35.46 7.98
N TYR A 151 11.24 34.83 6.91
CA TYR A 151 10.64 34.93 5.58
C TYR A 151 10.48 33.57 4.91
N HIS A 152 9.23 33.26 4.53
CA HIS A 152 8.89 32.02 3.82
C HIS A 152 7.99 32.33 2.62
N TRP A 153 8.56 33.06 1.67
CA TRP A 153 8.00 33.36 0.33
C TRP A 153 6.79 34.30 0.31
N ASP A 154 6.28 34.70 1.47
CA ASP A 154 5.04 35.46 1.67
C ASP A 154 5.27 36.98 1.75
N LEU A 155 5.92 37.54 0.72
CA LEU A 155 6.21 38.98 0.64
C LEU A 155 4.94 39.82 0.81
N PRO A 156 4.93 40.88 1.63
CA PRO A 156 3.81 41.82 1.70
C PRO A 156 3.52 42.43 0.32
N LEU A 157 2.26 42.33 -0.13
CA LEU A 157 1.83 42.79 -1.45
C LEU A 157 2.11 44.29 -1.65
N ALA A 158 2.03 45.07 -0.58
CA ALA A 158 2.32 46.51 -0.61
C ALA A 158 3.76 46.81 -1.06
N LEU A 159 4.75 45.99 -0.69
CA LEU A 159 6.14 46.19 -1.12
C LEU A 159 6.34 45.84 -2.59
N GLU A 160 5.69 44.77 -3.03
CA GLU A 160 5.62 44.37 -4.44
C GLU A 160 4.99 45.49 -5.29
N GLN A 161 3.94 46.14 -4.81
CA GLN A 161 3.27 47.25 -5.51
C GLN A 161 4.05 48.57 -5.46
N ARG A 162 4.78 48.85 -4.37
CA ARG A 162 5.53 50.10 -4.19
C ARG A 162 6.77 50.17 -5.07
N TYR A 163 7.51 49.07 -5.19
CA TYR A 163 8.82 49.07 -5.84
C TYR A 163 9.26 47.70 -6.40
N GLU A 164 8.34 46.75 -6.62
CA GLU A 164 8.67 45.40 -7.15
C GLU A 164 9.48 44.53 -6.18
N GLY A 165 9.31 44.75 -4.86
CA GLY A 165 9.74 43.81 -3.83
C GLY A 165 11.23 43.48 -3.89
N TRP A 166 11.56 42.20 -4.06
CA TRP A 166 12.95 41.70 -4.09
C TRP A 166 13.78 42.20 -5.27
N SER A 167 13.20 42.87 -6.26
CA SER A 167 13.93 43.48 -7.37
C SER A 167 14.57 44.83 -7.01
N ASP A 168 14.15 45.50 -5.92
CA ASP A 168 14.73 46.77 -5.47
C ASP A 168 15.76 46.56 -4.35
N THR A 169 17.05 46.69 -4.67
CA THR A 169 18.16 46.51 -3.73
C THR A 169 18.18 47.53 -2.59
N GLN A 170 17.74 48.77 -2.83
CA GLN A 170 17.90 49.86 -1.85
C GLN A 170 16.86 49.77 -0.75
N GLN A 171 15.63 49.38 -1.09
CA GLN A 171 14.50 49.45 -0.18
C GLN A 171 14.23 48.11 0.51
N ILE A 172 14.24 46.98 -0.22
CA ILE A 172 13.80 45.70 0.32
C ILE A 172 14.69 45.20 1.46
N VAL A 173 16.01 45.39 1.34
CA VAL A 173 16.98 44.97 2.35
C VAL A 173 16.75 45.74 3.65
N ALA A 174 16.55 47.05 3.57
CA ALA A 174 16.29 47.89 4.74
C ALA A 174 14.94 47.55 5.41
N ASP A 175 13.91 47.28 4.60
CA ASP A 175 12.58 46.92 5.09
C ASP A 175 12.59 45.55 5.77
N PHE A 176 13.26 44.56 5.19
CA PHE A 176 13.43 43.24 5.80
C PHE A 176 14.24 43.29 7.10
N VAL A 177 15.35 44.05 7.12
CA VAL A 177 16.18 44.22 8.33
C VAL A 177 15.38 44.89 9.45
N ARG A 178 14.53 45.87 9.11
CA ARG A 178 13.65 46.53 10.09
C ARG A 178 12.59 45.57 10.64
N TYR A 179 11.99 44.75 9.78
CA TYR A 179 11.07 43.71 10.20
C TYR A 179 11.74 42.70 11.15
N ALA A 180 12.94 42.22 10.81
CA ALA A 180 13.71 41.36 11.69
C ALA A 180 14.07 42.04 13.02
N ASP A 181 14.40 43.34 13.01
CA ASP A 181 14.68 44.12 14.23
C ASP A 181 13.49 44.11 15.20
N VAL A 182 12.25 44.22 14.68
CA VAL A 182 11.02 44.12 15.50
C VAL A 182 10.95 42.76 16.18
N LEU A 183 11.15 41.68 15.43
CA LEU A 183 11.00 40.33 15.92
C LEU A 183 12.07 39.97 16.95
N PHE A 184 13.33 40.32 16.68
CA PHE A 184 14.41 40.12 17.64
C PHE A 184 14.20 40.89 18.94
N ALA A 185 13.72 42.14 18.86
CA ALA A 185 13.42 42.95 20.03
C ALA A 185 12.30 42.34 20.90
N ARG A 186 11.31 41.70 20.26
CA ARG A 186 10.04 41.33 20.91
C ARG A 186 9.96 39.86 21.32
N LEU A 187 10.71 38.98 20.65
CA LEU A 187 10.68 37.53 20.87
C LEU A 187 12.05 36.94 21.23
N GLY A 188 13.16 37.65 20.99
CA GLY A 188 14.51 37.10 21.14
C GLY A 188 14.97 36.89 22.59
N ASP A 189 14.23 37.42 23.57
CA ASP A 189 14.39 37.04 24.97
C ASP A 189 14.13 35.55 25.20
N ARG A 190 13.18 34.98 24.44
CA ARG A 190 12.72 33.58 24.50
C ARG A 190 13.24 32.71 23.37
N VAL A 191 13.23 33.21 22.13
CA VAL A 191 13.68 32.48 20.94
C VAL A 191 15.21 32.41 20.89
N LYS A 192 15.75 31.21 20.70
CA LYS A 192 17.21 30.95 20.65
C LYS A 192 17.72 30.46 19.30
N TYR A 193 16.84 30.16 18.35
CA TYR A 193 17.22 29.74 17.01
C TYR A 193 16.41 30.53 15.99
N TRP A 194 17.10 31.22 15.08
CA TRP A 194 16.49 32.07 14.06
C TRP A 194 16.88 31.57 12.67
N LEU A 195 15.91 31.53 11.77
CA LEU A 195 16.11 31.23 10.36
C LEU A 195 15.67 32.46 9.56
N THR A 196 16.55 33.02 8.74
CA THR A 196 16.26 34.26 8.01
C THR A 196 15.31 34.03 6.84
N ILE A 197 15.77 33.30 5.83
CA ILE A 197 15.05 33.09 4.57
C ILE A 197 14.97 31.58 4.30
N ASN A 198 13.78 31.11 3.93
CA ASN A 198 13.58 29.75 3.45
C ASN A 198 13.86 29.63 1.94
N GLU A 199 14.72 28.69 1.57
CA GLU A 199 14.93 28.22 0.19
C GLU A 199 15.09 29.36 -0.83
N PRO A 200 16.12 30.21 -0.69
CA PRO A 200 16.30 31.38 -1.55
C PRO A 200 16.42 31.03 -3.04
N TRP A 201 16.92 29.84 -3.38
CA TRP A 201 16.94 29.34 -4.76
C TRP A 201 15.54 29.14 -5.34
N ASN A 202 14.62 28.56 -4.56
CA ASN A 202 13.23 28.38 -4.98
C ASN A 202 12.50 29.72 -5.13
N ILE A 203 12.78 30.70 -4.25
CA ILE A 203 12.28 32.06 -4.41
C ILE A 203 12.70 32.60 -5.77
N VAL A 204 13.98 32.52 -6.12
CA VAL A 204 14.50 33.03 -7.40
C VAL A 204 13.85 32.34 -8.60
N ASN A 205 13.74 31.02 -8.61
CA ASN A 205 13.12 30.27 -9.70
C ASN A 205 11.64 30.63 -9.89
N LEU A 206 10.88 30.74 -8.80
CA LEU A 206 9.45 31.05 -8.87
C LEU A 206 9.18 32.53 -9.20
N ASN A 207 10.09 33.44 -8.84
CA ASN A 207 9.90 34.88 -9.02
C ASN A 207 9.82 35.33 -10.49
N GLY A 208 10.37 34.55 -11.42
CA GLY A 208 10.24 34.79 -12.86
C GLY A 208 8.86 34.47 -13.42
N HIS A 209 8.06 33.68 -12.69
CA HIS A 209 6.75 33.21 -13.15
C HIS A 209 5.57 34.00 -12.55
N LEU A 210 5.74 34.63 -11.38
CA LEU A 210 4.67 35.37 -10.70
C LEU A 210 4.23 36.66 -11.43
N LYS A 211 5.14 37.30 -12.19
CA LYS A 211 4.83 38.38 -13.14
C LYS A 211 5.82 38.40 -14.32
N PRO A 212 5.39 38.80 -15.54
CA PRO A 212 6.31 39.10 -16.64
C PRO A 212 7.23 40.25 -16.22
N ARG A 213 8.54 39.99 -16.18
CA ARG A 213 9.55 40.97 -15.82
C ARG A 213 10.07 41.72 -17.04
N HIS A 214 10.61 42.91 -16.82
CA HIS A 214 11.19 43.74 -17.87
C HIS A 214 12.49 43.12 -18.42
N ASP A 215 13.30 42.48 -17.55
CA ASP A 215 14.51 41.72 -17.93
C ASP A 215 14.64 40.47 -17.02
N PRO A 216 13.96 39.36 -17.36
CA PRO A 216 13.90 38.16 -16.51
C PRO A 216 15.27 37.61 -16.12
N GLU A 217 16.25 37.73 -17.02
CA GLU A 217 17.59 37.22 -16.82
C GLU A 217 18.40 38.04 -15.82
N ARG A 218 18.36 39.37 -15.92
CA ARG A 218 19.00 40.26 -14.96
C ARG A 218 18.31 40.22 -13.60
N ASP A 219 16.98 40.18 -13.61
CA ASP A 219 16.20 40.30 -12.39
C ASP A 219 16.32 39.05 -11.49
N THR A 220 16.53 37.88 -12.08
CA THR A 220 16.81 36.61 -11.37
C THR A 220 18.05 36.73 -10.48
N PHE A 221 19.16 37.21 -11.03
CA PHE A 221 20.41 37.36 -10.25
C PHE A 221 20.35 38.51 -9.26
N LEU A 222 19.60 39.57 -9.57
CA LEU A 222 19.40 40.71 -8.68
C LEU A 222 18.60 40.32 -7.44
N VAL A 223 17.50 39.56 -7.60
CA VAL A 223 16.71 39.01 -6.50
C VAL A 223 17.58 38.11 -5.61
N GLY A 224 18.33 37.18 -6.19
CA GLY A 224 19.23 36.31 -5.44
C GLY A 224 20.29 37.09 -4.64
N HIS A 225 20.84 38.15 -5.24
CA HIS A 225 21.75 39.07 -4.55
C HIS A 225 21.09 39.79 -3.38
N ASN A 226 19.87 40.31 -3.56
CA ASN A 226 19.14 41.04 -2.52
C ASN A 226 18.72 40.13 -1.35
N LEU A 227 18.39 38.86 -1.61
CA LEU A 227 18.15 37.87 -0.56
C LEU A 227 19.41 37.64 0.30
N LEU A 228 20.59 37.53 -0.33
CA LEU A 228 21.86 37.40 0.39
C LEU A 228 22.18 38.66 1.20
N LEU A 229 21.98 39.86 0.64
CA LEU A 229 22.16 41.11 1.38
C LEU A 229 21.21 41.22 2.57
N ALA A 230 19.93 40.90 2.38
CA ALA A 230 18.92 40.87 3.43
C ALA A 230 19.32 39.91 4.57
N HIS A 231 19.82 38.72 4.24
CA HIS A 231 20.35 37.78 5.22
C HIS A 231 21.54 38.36 6.00
N VAL A 232 22.60 38.81 5.33
CA VAL A 232 23.85 39.23 6.02
C VAL A 232 23.65 40.48 6.86
N HIS A 233 22.84 41.45 6.40
CA HIS A 233 22.53 42.63 7.18
C HIS A 233 21.67 42.31 8.40
N THR A 234 20.75 41.35 8.28
CA THR A 234 19.94 40.86 9.40
C THR A 234 20.79 40.15 10.45
N VAL A 235 21.73 39.30 10.01
CA VAL A 235 22.69 38.63 10.90
C VAL A 235 23.62 39.64 11.57
N ALA A 236 24.14 40.61 10.82
CA ALA A 236 24.98 41.67 11.37
C ALA A 236 24.24 42.50 12.43
N LEU A 237 22.97 42.83 12.18
CA LEU A 237 22.09 43.48 13.16
C LEU A 237 21.94 42.60 14.42
N TYR A 238 21.57 41.33 14.25
CA TYR A 238 21.35 40.41 15.37
C TYR A 238 22.61 40.26 16.23
N ARG A 239 23.76 39.96 15.61
CA ARG A 239 25.05 39.80 16.29
C ARG A 239 25.49 41.06 17.04
N LYS A 240 25.25 42.24 16.46
CA LYS A 240 25.65 43.52 17.07
C LYS A 240 24.72 43.94 18.21
N LYS A 241 23.41 43.83 18.01
CA LYS A 241 22.40 44.45 18.89
C LYS A 241 21.84 43.46 19.93
N TYR A 242 21.68 42.19 19.58
CA TYR A 242 20.85 41.25 20.34
C TYR A 242 21.61 40.03 20.87
N GLN A 243 22.45 39.39 20.05
CA GLN A 243 23.14 38.16 20.41
C GLN A 243 23.93 38.24 21.74
N PRO A 244 24.63 39.34 22.09
CA PRO A 244 25.33 39.44 23.37
C PRO A 244 24.43 39.31 24.60
N GLN A 245 23.15 39.68 24.48
CA GLN A 245 22.17 39.66 25.57
C GLN A 245 21.26 38.43 25.48
N GLN A 246 20.87 38.04 24.27
CA GLN A 246 19.88 37.00 24.01
C GLN A 246 20.50 35.60 23.86
N GLY A 247 21.76 35.52 23.43
CA GLY A 247 22.51 34.26 23.30
C GLY A 247 21.99 33.27 22.24
N GLY A 248 21.09 33.69 21.34
CA GLY A 248 20.57 32.81 20.28
C GLY A 248 21.52 32.68 19.09
N LYS A 249 21.21 31.73 18.21
CA LYS A 249 21.89 31.43 16.95
C LYS A 249 21.03 31.82 15.75
N ILE A 250 21.64 32.20 14.63
CA ILE A 250 20.95 32.59 13.41
C ILE A 250 21.56 31.93 12.15
N SER A 251 20.71 31.57 11.19
CA SER A 251 21.12 30.97 9.92
C SER A 251 20.17 31.31 8.76
N ILE A 252 20.48 30.79 7.56
CA ILE A 252 19.62 30.74 6.37
C ILE A 252 19.30 29.28 6.05
N VAL A 253 18.14 28.99 5.46
CA VAL A 253 17.74 27.64 5.09
C VAL A 253 17.94 27.44 3.60
N ASN A 254 18.83 26.51 3.24
CA ASN A 254 19.08 26.17 1.83
C ASN A 254 18.35 24.88 1.45
N SER A 255 17.82 24.82 0.23
CA SER A 255 17.25 23.60 -0.37
C SER A 255 18.26 22.97 -1.32
N CYS A 256 18.43 21.65 -1.25
CA CYS A 256 19.10 20.90 -2.30
C CYS A 256 18.71 19.43 -2.24
N ASP A 257 18.67 18.81 -3.41
CA ASP A 257 18.65 17.36 -3.57
C ASP A 257 19.92 16.92 -4.29
N TRP A 258 20.34 15.67 -4.08
CA TRP A 258 21.58 15.18 -4.66
C TRP A 258 21.44 14.95 -6.18
N PRO A 259 22.21 15.64 -7.03
CA PRO A 259 22.28 15.34 -8.46
C PRO A 259 23.33 14.25 -8.67
N GLU A 260 22.91 13.01 -8.89
CA GLU A 260 23.79 11.90 -9.20
C GLU A 260 24.24 11.97 -10.67
N PRO A 261 25.54 11.86 -10.98
CA PRO A 261 25.98 11.83 -12.36
C PRO A 261 25.56 10.50 -13.00
N ILE A 262 24.98 10.55 -14.20
CA ILE A 262 24.51 9.33 -14.88
C ILE A 262 25.68 8.42 -15.33
N ASP A 263 26.89 8.98 -15.40
CA ASP A 263 28.15 8.28 -15.60
C ASP A 263 29.33 9.09 -15.04
N ASP A 264 30.51 8.48 -15.04
CA ASP A 264 31.72 9.08 -14.48
C ASP A 264 32.49 9.98 -15.46
N SER A 265 31.92 10.30 -16.63
CA SER A 265 32.62 11.10 -17.63
C SER A 265 32.93 12.52 -17.12
N PRO A 266 34.07 13.10 -17.51
CA PRO A 266 34.43 14.46 -17.07
C PRO A 266 33.37 15.51 -17.40
N ASN A 267 32.66 15.35 -18.52
CA ASN A 267 31.58 16.25 -18.92
C ASN A 267 30.38 16.16 -17.97
N VAL A 268 29.90 14.94 -17.68
CA VAL A 268 28.76 14.75 -16.77
C VAL A 268 29.10 15.23 -15.36
N ARG A 269 30.32 14.99 -14.88
CA ARG A 269 30.77 15.52 -13.57
C ARG A 269 30.85 17.06 -13.55
N ALA A 270 31.31 17.69 -14.63
CA ALA A 270 31.31 19.15 -14.72
C ALA A 270 29.87 19.71 -14.69
N ILE A 271 28.94 19.03 -15.35
CA ILE A 271 27.52 19.39 -15.36
C ILE A 271 26.86 19.15 -14.00
N GLN A 272 27.21 18.06 -13.31
CA GLN A 272 26.81 17.81 -11.93
C GLN A 272 27.25 18.96 -11.01
N GLN A 273 28.52 19.36 -11.12
CA GLN A 273 29.06 20.49 -10.35
C GLN A 273 28.32 21.79 -10.68
N LYS A 274 28.03 22.05 -11.95
CA LYS A 274 27.23 23.21 -12.37
C LYS A 274 25.83 23.16 -11.76
N ARG A 275 25.16 22.01 -11.73
CA ARG A 275 23.84 21.86 -11.10
C ARG A 275 23.90 22.18 -9.61
N LEU A 276 24.89 21.64 -8.88
CA LEU A 276 25.11 21.98 -7.47
C LEU A 276 25.42 23.46 -7.28
N ASP A 277 26.20 24.07 -8.19
CA ASP A 277 26.53 25.49 -8.13
C ASP A 277 25.27 26.36 -8.17
N PHE A 278 24.37 26.10 -9.11
CA PHE A 278 23.14 26.88 -9.27
C PHE A 278 22.08 26.58 -8.20
N ALA A 279 21.84 25.31 -7.90
CA ALA A 279 20.78 24.92 -6.98
C ALA A 279 21.12 25.18 -5.51
N PHE A 280 22.42 25.20 -5.17
CA PHE A 280 22.84 25.15 -3.78
C PHE A 280 24.01 26.07 -3.44
N HIS A 281 25.14 25.97 -4.16
CA HIS A 281 26.32 26.76 -3.82
C HIS A 281 26.11 28.26 -4.06
N TRP A 282 25.17 28.65 -4.91
CA TRP A 282 24.82 30.05 -5.13
C TRP A 282 24.58 30.81 -3.82
N PHE A 283 23.88 30.18 -2.87
CA PHE A 283 23.55 30.81 -1.59
C PHE A 283 24.50 30.38 -0.46
N SER A 284 25.16 29.23 -0.59
CA SER A 284 26.09 28.74 0.43
C SER A 284 27.53 29.26 0.28
N ASP A 285 28.08 29.32 -0.94
CA ASP A 285 29.45 29.79 -1.18
C ASP A 285 29.66 31.26 -0.77
N PRO A 286 28.73 32.20 -1.00
CA PRO A 286 28.88 33.55 -0.49
C PRO A 286 29.01 33.58 1.02
N ILE A 287 28.23 32.78 1.75
CA ILE A 287 28.25 32.74 3.22
C ILE A 287 29.55 32.15 3.77
N TYR A 288 30.08 31.09 3.14
CA TYR A 288 31.26 30.39 3.66
C TYR A 288 32.58 30.91 3.09
N PHE A 289 32.56 31.43 1.86
CA PHE A 289 33.76 31.83 1.12
C PHE A 289 33.75 33.30 0.68
N GLY A 290 32.63 34.03 0.83
CA GLY A 290 32.55 35.46 0.49
C GLY A 290 32.48 35.74 -1.01
N ARG A 291 32.16 34.74 -1.84
CA ARG A 291 32.10 34.86 -3.30
C ARG A 291 31.07 33.92 -3.90
N TYR A 292 30.58 34.27 -5.09
CA TYR A 292 29.74 33.37 -5.88
C TYR A 292 30.55 32.19 -6.45
N PRO A 293 29.88 31.05 -6.75
CA PRO A 293 30.49 29.96 -7.50
C PRO A 293 30.95 30.42 -8.88
N GLN A 294 32.06 29.85 -9.36
CA GLN A 294 32.66 30.23 -10.65
C GLN A 294 31.69 30.02 -11.82
N SER A 295 30.94 28.90 -11.82
CA SER A 295 29.97 28.59 -12.88
C SER A 295 28.85 29.63 -12.99
N ILE A 296 28.46 30.27 -11.87
CA ILE A 296 27.46 31.34 -11.86
C ILE A 296 28.05 32.63 -12.41
N ILE A 297 29.28 32.97 -12.01
CA ILE A 297 29.99 34.16 -12.52
C ILE A 297 30.12 34.09 -14.04
N GLU A 298 30.55 32.94 -14.56
CA GLU A 298 30.73 32.73 -16.00
C GLU A 298 29.41 32.77 -16.77
N TYR A 299 28.36 32.15 -16.22
CA TYR A 299 27.05 32.12 -16.87
C TYR A 299 26.37 33.49 -16.84
N ALA A 300 26.30 34.13 -15.68
CA ALA A 300 25.57 35.38 -15.49
C ALA A 300 26.31 36.57 -16.10
N GLY A 301 27.65 36.56 -16.08
CA GLY A 301 28.48 37.65 -16.57
C GLY A 301 28.13 38.98 -15.90
N SER A 302 27.92 40.03 -16.70
CA SER A 302 27.54 41.37 -16.24
C SER A 302 26.17 41.45 -15.58
N ARG A 303 25.32 40.42 -15.69
CA ARG A 303 24.00 40.38 -15.05
C ARG A 303 24.09 40.10 -13.56
N LEU A 304 25.18 39.49 -13.09
CA LEU A 304 25.40 39.19 -11.67
C LEU A 304 25.90 40.43 -10.94
N PRO A 305 25.19 40.93 -9.92
CA PRO A 305 25.68 42.03 -9.12
C PRO A 305 26.96 41.64 -8.36
N GLN A 306 27.85 42.61 -8.14
CA GLN A 306 29.08 42.40 -7.39
C GLN A 306 28.89 42.82 -5.93
N PHE A 307 29.43 42.01 -5.01
CA PHE A 307 29.52 42.43 -3.62
C PHE A 307 30.57 43.51 -3.43
N THR A 308 30.24 44.52 -2.65
CA THR A 308 31.22 45.50 -2.17
C THR A 308 32.19 44.86 -1.18
N PRO A 309 33.40 45.42 -0.99
CA PRO A 309 34.35 44.90 0.01
C PRO A 309 33.80 44.84 1.44
N ASP A 310 32.82 45.69 1.79
CA ASP A 310 32.19 45.66 3.10
C ASP A 310 31.11 44.57 3.18
N GLU A 311 30.35 44.33 2.12
CA GLU A 311 29.41 43.20 2.03
C GLU A 311 30.13 41.85 2.09
N VAL A 312 31.28 41.70 1.43
CA VAL A 312 32.10 40.47 1.50
C VAL A 312 32.49 40.14 2.94
N LYS A 313 32.80 41.15 3.77
CA LYS A 313 33.10 40.94 5.19
C LYS A 313 31.88 40.51 6.00
N LEU A 314 30.69 40.98 5.62
CA LEU A 314 29.44 40.59 6.29
C LEU A 314 28.98 39.20 5.89
N LEU A 315 29.27 38.78 4.65
CA LEU A 315 28.96 37.47 4.09
C LEU A 315 29.71 36.34 4.81
N GLN A 316 31.03 36.47 4.94
CA GLN A 316 31.85 35.40 5.48
C GLN A 316 31.49 35.07 6.94
N GLY A 317 30.98 33.85 7.14
CA GLY A 317 30.56 33.36 8.44
C GLY A 317 29.22 33.93 8.90
N SER A 318 28.33 34.39 8.01
CA SER A 318 27.00 34.91 8.37
C SER A 318 25.99 33.85 8.83
N CYS A 319 26.42 32.66 9.24
CA CYS A 319 25.57 31.61 9.81
C CYS A 319 26.24 31.01 11.05
N ASP A 320 25.46 30.69 12.08
CA ASP A 320 25.95 30.04 13.30
C ASP A 320 25.79 28.50 13.26
N PHE A 321 25.01 27.99 12.31
CA PHE A 321 24.78 26.57 12.00
C PHE A 321 24.32 26.44 10.54
N PHE A 322 24.38 25.24 9.96
CA PHE A 322 23.89 24.97 8.61
C PHE A 322 22.45 24.44 8.66
N ALA A 323 21.52 25.02 7.91
CA ALA A 323 20.16 24.53 7.80
C ALA A 323 19.87 24.04 6.37
N LEU A 324 19.31 22.84 6.26
CA LEU A 324 19.11 22.13 4.99
C LEU A 324 17.68 21.60 4.88
N ASN A 325 17.06 21.87 3.74
CA ASN A 325 15.87 21.19 3.26
C ASN A 325 16.28 20.22 2.16
N SER A 326 15.86 18.96 2.25
CA SER A 326 16.13 17.94 1.22
C SER A 326 15.03 16.90 1.20
N TYR A 327 14.66 16.46 0.00
CA TYR A 327 13.44 15.70 -0.25
C TYR A 327 13.66 14.50 -1.17
N SER A 328 14.58 14.58 -2.12
CA SER A 328 14.68 13.65 -3.26
C SER A 328 16.13 13.53 -3.76
N SER A 329 16.30 12.95 -4.96
CA SER A 329 17.53 12.97 -5.75
C SER A 329 17.17 12.84 -7.23
N MET A 330 18.12 13.14 -8.13
CA MET A 330 17.93 13.02 -9.58
C MET A 330 19.24 12.66 -10.28
N TYR A 331 19.17 12.15 -11.51
CA TYR A 331 20.34 11.97 -12.36
C TYR A 331 20.60 13.18 -13.25
N VAL A 332 21.86 13.52 -13.50
CA VAL A 332 22.26 14.51 -14.52
C VAL A 332 22.82 13.79 -15.76
N THR A 333 22.28 14.09 -16.94
CA THR A 333 22.49 13.30 -18.17
C THR A 333 23.71 13.72 -18.99
N GLY A 334 24.24 14.93 -18.75
CA GLY A 334 25.37 15.48 -19.51
C GLY A 334 24.99 16.42 -20.65
N GLU A 335 23.69 16.69 -20.82
CA GLU A 335 23.14 17.61 -21.82
C GLU A 335 22.74 18.94 -21.17
N THR A 336 22.77 20.02 -21.97
CA THR A 336 22.38 21.36 -21.54
C THR A 336 21.15 21.82 -22.29
N ASN A 337 20.07 22.11 -21.56
CA ASN A 337 18.82 22.61 -22.14
C ASN A 337 18.82 24.15 -22.29
N THR A 338 17.88 24.73 -23.04
CA THR A 338 17.79 26.18 -23.24
C THR A 338 17.13 26.91 -22.06
N TYR A 339 17.82 27.93 -21.55
CA TYR A 339 17.35 29.00 -20.65
C TYR A 339 16.46 28.59 -19.46
N ASP A 340 17.10 28.29 -18.32
CA ASP A 340 16.44 28.27 -17.01
C ASP A 340 17.42 28.73 -15.91
N ALA A 341 16.89 29.40 -14.89
CA ALA A 341 17.58 29.80 -13.65
C ALA A 341 18.21 28.61 -12.89
N GLY A 342 17.85 27.37 -13.26
CA GLY A 342 18.47 26.12 -12.82
C GLY A 342 19.85 25.77 -13.44
N GLY A 343 20.45 26.67 -14.24
CA GLY A 343 21.80 26.50 -14.78
C GLY A 343 21.89 25.70 -16.10
N CYS A 344 20.75 25.52 -16.80
CA CYS A 344 20.67 24.82 -18.08
C CYS A 344 21.24 23.38 -18.02
N VAL A 345 20.80 22.58 -17.04
CA VAL A 345 21.22 21.19 -16.87
C VAL A 345 20.03 20.27 -17.08
N GLU A 346 20.16 19.31 -17.98
CA GLU A 346 19.16 18.28 -18.16
C GLU A 346 19.25 17.21 -17.06
N THR A 347 18.10 16.85 -16.51
CA THR A 347 17.97 15.89 -15.42
C THR A 347 17.02 14.77 -15.81
N SER A 348 17.26 13.58 -15.27
CA SER A 348 16.40 12.42 -15.41
C SER A 348 16.11 11.81 -14.04
N PHE A 349 14.95 11.19 -13.87
CA PHE A 349 14.68 10.35 -12.71
C PHE A 349 15.04 8.89 -12.95
N PHE A 350 15.56 8.56 -14.12
CA PHE A 350 16.00 7.24 -14.53
C PHE A 350 17.47 7.25 -14.96
N ASP A 351 18.22 6.23 -14.59
CA ASP A 351 19.57 6.03 -15.10
C ASP A 351 19.58 5.50 -16.55
N LYS A 352 20.78 5.25 -17.10
CA LYS A 352 20.95 4.72 -18.47
C LYS A 352 20.30 3.34 -18.68
N GLN A 353 20.00 2.62 -17.62
CA GLN A 353 19.38 1.30 -17.66
C GLN A 353 17.86 1.38 -17.40
N GLY A 354 17.29 2.58 -17.28
CA GLY A 354 15.87 2.79 -17.00
C GLY A 354 15.49 2.53 -15.54
N ARG A 355 16.46 2.46 -14.61
CA ARG A 355 16.18 2.29 -13.18
C ARG A 355 15.87 3.65 -12.56
N ALA A 356 14.76 3.73 -11.83
CA ALA A 356 14.36 4.94 -11.15
C ALA A 356 15.34 5.34 -10.02
N VAL A 357 15.40 6.63 -9.72
CA VAL A 357 16.26 7.20 -8.67
C VAL A 357 15.80 6.82 -7.25
N GLY A 358 14.50 6.54 -7.09
CA GLY A 358 13.87 6.08 -5.85
C GLY A 358 12.95 4.89 -6.12
N THR A 359 12.42 4.31 -5.05
CA THR A 359 11.52 3.14 -5.08
C THR A 359 10.07 3.53 -5.37
N ASN A 360 9.61 4.65 -4.82
CA ASN A 360 8.28 5.21 -4.91
C ASN A 360 8.35 6.66 -5.38
N ARG A 361 7.45 7.01 -6.30
CA ARG A 361 7.23 8.40 -6.71
C ARG A 361 6.11 9.01 -5.88
N GLY A 362 6.35 10.21 -5.33
CA GLY A 362 5.32 11.01 -4.67
C GLY A 362 4.28 11.57 -5.64
N CYS A 363 3.36 12.40 -5.15
CA CYS A 363 2.41 13.08 -6.02
C CYS A 363 3.05 14.16 -6.90
N PHE A 364 4.22 14.67 -6.50
CA PHE A 364 5.04 15.55 -7.33
C PHE A 364 5.95 14.72 -8.22
N GLU A 365 6.03 15.08 -9.51
CA GLU A 365 6.88 14.40 -10.47
C GLU A 365 8.36 14.39 -10.05
N TRP A 366 8.81 15.48 -9.42
CA TRP A 366 10.19 15.68 -9.00
C TRP A 366 10.57 14.94 -7.70
N LEU A 367 9.60 14.45 -6.93
CA LEU A 367 9.83 13.93 -5.59
C LEU A 367 9.75 12.40 -5.57
N TRP A 368 10.91 11.78 -5.37
CA TRP A 368 11.10 10.34 -5.27
C TRP A 368 11.78 10.01 -3.93
N ASP A 369 11.47 8.85 -3.33
CA ASP A 369 12.10 8.40 -2.09
C ASP A 369 13.55 7.90 -2.34
N ALA A 370 14.50 8.82 -2.38
CA ALA A 370 15.91 8.54 -2.65
C ALA A 370 16.81 8.78 -1.42
N PRO A 371 16.65 8.03 -0.31
CA PRO A 371 17.38 8.27 0.93
C PRO A 371 18.90 8.12 0.77
N TRP A 372 19.37 7.32 -0.18
CA TRP A 372 20.81 7.18 -0.46
C TRP A 372 21.46 8.49 -0.92
N GLY A 373 20.73 9.32 -1.67
CA GLY A 373 21.23 10.61 -2.14
C GLY A 373 21.25 11.65 -1.03
N PHE A 374 20.31 11.56 -0.08
CA PHE A 374 20.33 12.38 1.13
C PHE A 374 21.64 12.24 1.92
N ARG A 375 22.12 11.02 2.16
CA ARG A 375 23.43 10.81 2.83
C ARG A 375 24.61 11.31 1.99
N LYS A 376 24.57 11.16 0.66
CA LYS A 376 25.61 11.73 -0.24
C LYS A 376 25.64 13.27 -0.14
N LEU A 377 24.48 13.92 -0.14
CA LEU A 377 24.39 15.37 0.03
C LEU A 377 24.90 15.81 1.41
N LEU A 378 24.56 15.11 2.48
CA LEU A 378 25.09 15.40 3.82
C LEU A 378 26.62 15.33 3.86
N ARG A 379 27.24 14.31 3.25
CA ARG A 379 28.70 14.23 3.12
C ARG A 379 29.28 15.39 2.35
N HIS A 380 28.61 15.83 1.28
CA HIS A 380 29.04 16.98 0.49
C HIS A 380 28.97 18.29 1.30
N VAL A 381 27.87 18.52 2.01
CA VAL A 381 27.69 19.67 2.92
C VAL A 381 28.77 19.67 4.00
N ASP A 382 29.02 18.51 4.60
CA ASP A 382 29.98 18.39 5.68
C ASP A 382 31.41 18.64 5.21
N ALA A 383 31.81 18.00 4.10
CA ALA A 383 33.13 18.17 3.53
C ALA A 383 33.40 19.60 3.06
N ARG A 384 32.39 20.28 2.49
CA ARG A 384 32.57 21.61 1.89
C ARG A 384 32.43 22.75 2.91
N TYR A 385 31.47 22.66 3.83
CA TYR A 385 31.05 23.80 4.65
C TYR A 385 31.19 23.58 6.15
N THR A 386 30.65 22.50 6.70
CA THR A 386 30.45 22.44 8.17
C THR A 386 31.61 21.87 8.93
N ARG A 387 32.35 20.90 8.38
CA ARG A 387 33.47 20.26 9.09
C ARG A 387 34.59 21.23 9.43
N SER A 388 34.97 22.08 8.48
CA SER A 388 36.01 23.10 8.67
C SER A 388 35.56 24.25 9.56
N ALA A 389 34.28 24.64 9.46
CA ALA A 389 33.68 25.69 10.28
C ALA A 389 33.31 25.22 11.71
N GLY A 390 33.27 23.90 11.95
CA GLY A 390 32.75 23.32 13.19
C GLY A 390 31.26 23.57 13.39
N HIS A 391 30.51 23.80 12.32
CA HIS A 391 29.08 24.10 12.38
C HIS A 391 28.26 22.82 12.54
N GLU A 392 27.14 22.93 13.26
CA GLU A 392 26.11 21.89 13.36
C GLU A 392 25.21 21.92 12.11
N ILE A 393 24.72 20.76 11.67
CA ILE A 393 23.71 20.65 10.60
C ILE A 393 22.33 20.43 11.23
N PHE A 394 21.35 21.20 10.77
CA PHE A 394 19.93 21.00 11.06
C PHE A 394 19.20 20.67 9.75
N ILE A 395 18.49 19.54 9.75
CA ILE A 395 17.57 19.21 8.67
C ILE A 395 16.25 19.89 9.02
N THR A 396 15.94 20.96 8.29
CA THR A 396 14.81 21.84 8.61
C THR A 396 13.54 21.48 7.86
N GLU A 397 13.65 20.68 6.79
CA GLU A 397 12.54 20.04 6.10
C GLU A 397 12.99 18.72 5.45
N ASN A 398 12.12 17.72 5.56
CA ASN A 398 12.17 16.47 4.83
C ASN A 398 10.77 15.82 4.91
N GLY A 399 10.18 15.47 3.77
CA GLY A 399 8.78 15.07 3.70
C GLY A 399 8.39 14.35 2.42
N PHE A 400 7.26 13.65 2.43
CA PHE A 400 6.79 12.89 1.27
C PHE A 400 5.27 12.99 1.10
N PRO A 401 4.78 13.51 -0.04
CA PRO A 401 3.37 13.46 -0.39
C PRO A 401 3.05 12.17 -1.12
N THR A 402 2.21 11.34 -0.50
CA THR A 402 1.82 10.06 -1.05
C THR A 402 0.95 10.24 -2.31
N ASN A 403 1.28 9.50 -3.37
CA ASN A 403 0.52 9.57 -4.62
C ASN A 403 -0.93 9.09 -4.41
N GLY A 404 -1.91 9.85 -4.91
CA GLY A 404 -3.34 9.56 -4.77
C GLY A 404 -3.93 9.71 -3.35
N GLU A 405 -3.18 10.22 -2.37
CA GLU A 405 -3.69 10.36 -0.99
C GLU A 405 -4.92 11.26 -0.88
N HIS A 406 -5.03 12.29 -1.73
CA HIS A 406 -6.21 13.15 -1.78
C HIS A 406 -7.49 12.48 -2.26
N HIS A 407 -7.39 11.27 -2.83
CA HIS A 407 -8.55 10.44 -3.18
C HIS A 407 -8.99 9.51 -2.04
N ARG A 408 -8.15 9.32 -1.02
CA ARG A 408 -8.45 8.49 0.15
C ARG A 408 -9.45 9.21 1.06
N ARG A 409 -10.39 8.47 1.65
CA ARG A 409 -11.39 9.00 2.59
C ARG A 409 -11.00 8.69 4.02
N PHE A 410 -11.52 9.46 4.98
CA PHE A 410 -11.36 9.14 6.40
C PHE A 410 -12.14 7.85 6.71
N PRO A 411 -11.58 6.91 7.52
CA PRO A 411 -10.29 6.98 8.22
C PRO A 411 -9.09 6.42 7.43
N ASP A 412 -9.29 5.85 6.24
CA ASP A 412 -8.21 5.20 5.46
C ASP A 412 -7.06 6.13 5.09
N LEU A 413 -7.32 7.43 4.90
CA LEU A 413 -6.29 8.45 4.67
C LEU A 413 -5.29 8.57 5.83
N LEU A 414 -5.63 8.09 7.04
CA LEU A 414 -4.71 8.11 8.19
C LEU A 414 -3.64 7.02 8.06
N ARG A 415 -3.85 6.02 7.21
CA ARG A 415 -2.91 4.92 6.94
C ARG A 415 -2.01 5.30 5.77
N ASP A 416 -0.91 5.98 6.06
CA ASP A 416 0.03 6.54 5.10
C ASP A 416 1.35 5.75 5.04
N THR A 417 1.27 4.48 4.67
CA THR A 417 2.40 3.55 4.62
C THR A 417 3.57 4.04 3.78
N GLU A 418 3.30 4.71 2.66
CA GLU A 418 4.36 5.24 1.78
C GLU A 418 5.17 6.34 2.48
N ARG A 419 4.51 7.20 3.26
CA ARG A 419 5.17 8.22 4.09
C ARG A 419 5.95 7.60 5.24
N GLN A 420 5.45 6.52 5.84
CA GLN A 420 6.19 5.75 6.84
C GLN A 420 7.51 5.20 6.27
N ASN A 421 7.44 4.58 5.09
CA ASN A 421 8.62 4.02 4.40
C ASN A 421 9.64 5.10 4.03
N PHE A 422 9.17 6.27 3.59
CA PHE A 422 10.04 7.42 3.34
C PHE A 422 10.81 7.83 4.60
N TYR A 423 10.11 8.05 5.71
CA TYR A 423 10.78 8.46 6.96
C TYR A 423 11.73 7.39 7.48
N ASP A 424 11.36 6.11 7.43
CA ASP A 424 12.26 5.01 7.81
C ASP A 424 13.55 5.06 6.97
N GLY A 425 13.41 5.27 5.66
CA GLY A 425 14.51 5.38 4.72
C GLY A 425 15.49 6.52 5.04
N TYR A 426 14.96 7.73 5.22
CA TYR A 426 15.75 8.94 5.44
C TYR A 426 16.33 9.04 6.85
N LEU A 427 15.57 8.64 7.87
CA LEU A 427 16.05 8.65 9.26
C LEU A 427 17.17 7.61 9.47
N GLN A 428 17.09 6.45 8.81
CA GLN A 428 18.20 5.50 8.79
C GLN A 428 19.48 6.15 8.23
N GLN A 429 19.37 6.80 7.06
CA GLN A 429 20.52 7.46 6.41
C GLN A 429 21.05 8.65 7.23
N LEU A 430 20.19 9.34 7.98
CA LEU A 430 20.59 10.34 8.98
C LEU A 430 21.42 9.69 10.10
N SER A 431 20.96 8.58 10.67
CA SER A 431 21.72 7.89 11.73
C SER A 431 23.06 7.38 11.22
N GLU A 432 23.12 6.82 10.01
CA GLU A 432 24.37 6.37 9.40
C GLU A 432 25.32 7.55 9.10
N ALA A 433 24.79 8.70 8.66
CA ALA A 433 25.59 9.91 8.49
C ALA A 433 26.23 10.38 9.81
N VAL A 434 25.51 10.28 10.93
CA VAL A 434 26.04 10.62 12.25
C VAL A 434 27.07 9.58 12.74
N VAL A 435 26.72 8.29 12.66
CA VAL A 435 27.51 7.21 13.28
C VAL A 435 28.71 6.81 12.44
N ASP A 436 28.52 6.61 11.13
CA ASP A 436 29.55 6.06 10.25
C ASP A 436 30.38 7.17 9.60
N ASP A 437 29.72 8.25 9.16
CA ASP A 437 30.39 9.35 8.45
C ASP A 437 30.92 10.44 9.41
N GLY A 438 30.53 10.39 10.69
CA GLY A 438 30.96 11.32 11.73
C GLY A 438 30.42 12.74 11.54
N ILE A 439 29.30 12.90 10.82
CA ILE A 439 28.73 14.21 10.49
C ILE A 439 28.00 14.79 11.72
N ASN A 440 28.25 16.06 12.01
CA ASN A 440 27.68 16.75 13.17
C ASN A 440 26.24 17.24 12.90
N ILE A 441 25.28 16.32 12.89
CA ILE A 441 23.85 16.61 12.75
C ILE A 441 23.23 16.83 14.13
N LYS A 442 22.59 17.98 14.34
CA LYS A 442 22.03 18.41 15.62
C LYS A 442 20.51 18.37 15.69
N GLY A 443 19.83 18.38 14.56
CA GLY A 443 18.39 18.24 14.56
C GLY A 443 17.76 17.86 13.23
N TYR A 444 16.52 17.40 13.32
CA TYR A 444 15.67 17.01 12.20
C TYR A 444 14.22 17.45 12.42
N MET A 445 13.67 18.21 11.48
CA MET A 445 12.29 18.68 11.48
C MET A 445 11.58 18.19 10.21
N ALA A 446 10.61 17.30 10.38
CA ALA A 446 9.84 16.74 9.27
C ALA A 446 8.90 17.78 8.65
N TRP A 447 8.81 17.78 7.33
CA TRP A 447 7.81 18.55 6.59
C TRP A 447 6.62 17.64 6.23
N SER A 448 5.44 17.80 6.83
CA SER A 448 5.04 18.86 7.75
C SER A 448 4.22 18.31 8.92
N LEU A 449 4.03 19.14 9.96
CA LEU A 449 3.18 18.79 11.10
C LEU A 449 1.73 18.51 10.66
N LEU A 450 1.18 19.44 9.89
CA LEU A 450 -0.21 19.44 9.38
C LEU A 450 -0.19 19.35 7.86
N GLU A 451 -1.30 18.94 7.25
CA GLU A 451 -1.50 19.14 5.80
C GLU A 451 -1.30 20.63 5.42
N THR A 452 -0.89 20.91 4.19
CA THR A 452 -0.51 22.26 3.76
C THR A 452 -1.39 22.74 2.62
N MET A 453 -1.59 24.06 2.54
CA MET A 453 -1.91 24.72 1.27
C MET A 453 -0.60 24.79 0.48
N GLU A 454 -0.41 23.90 -0.48
CA GLU A 454 0.86 23.65 -1.13
C GLU A 454 1.06 24.56 -2.35
N TRP A 455 1.16 25.86 -2.06
CA TRP A 455 1.46 26.92 -3.03
C TRP A 455 0.49 26.90 -4.23
N TYR A 456 1.02 26.82 -5.45
CA TYR A 456 0.21 26.77 -6.68
C TYR A 456 -0.51 25.42 -6.90
N CYS A 457 -0.18 24.39 -6.12
CA CYS A 457 -0.81 23.06 -6.19
C CYS A 457 -2.05 22.92 -5.28
N GLY A 458 -2.37 23.94 -4.47
CA GLY A 458 -3.53 23.93 -3.59
C GLY A 458 -3.45 22.84 -2.52
N TYR A 459 -4.59 22.25 -2.15
CA TYR A 459 -4.71 21.25 -1.08
C TYR A 459 -4.59 19.80 -1.59
N GLY A 460 -4.35 19.61 -2.89
CA GLY A 460 -4.23 18.29 -3.52
C GLY A 460 -3.05 17.49 -2.98
N PRO A 461 -1.82 18.01 -3.02
CA PRO A 461 -0.68 17.40 -2.33
C PRO A 461 -0.87 17.42 -0.81
N ARG A 462 -0.58 16.29 -0.15
CA ARG A 462 -0.69 16.17 1.31
C ARG A 462 0.67 15.79 1.88
N LEU A 463 1.39 16.73 2.48
CA LEU A 463 2.70 16.45 3.12
C LEU A 463 2.60 16.17 4.62
N GLY A 464 1.52 16.64 5.25
CA GLY A 464 1.33 16.57 6.69
C GLY A 464 1.24 15.16 7.24
N VAL A 465 1.93 14.93 8.36
CA VAL A 465 1.73 13.73 9.21
C VAL A 465 0.44 13.79 10.04
N THR A 466 -0.25 14.93 10.03
CA THR A 466 -1.56 15.11 10.67
C THR A 466 -2.57 15.54 9.62
N TYR A 467 -3.64 14.77 9.47
CA TYR A 467 -4.79 15.14 8.65
C TYR A 467 -5.60 16.25 9.35
N VAL A 468 -6.04 17.26 8.59
CA VAL A 468 -6.90 18.33 9.10
C VAL A 468 -8.24 18.28 8.38
N ASP A 469 -9.30 17.99 9.13
CA ASP A 469 -10.66 17.94 8.60
C ASP A 469 -11.24 19.36 8.48
N ARG A 470 -10.90 20.03 7.37
CA ARG A 470 -11.37 21.40 7.05
C ARG A 470 -12.89 21.52 7.03
N ALA A 471 -13.62 20.45 6.70
CA ALA A 471 -15.08 20.47 6.64
C ALA A 471 -15.73 20.38 8.04
N ASN A 472 -15.07 19.74 9.01
CA ASN A 472 -15.61 19.53 10.35
C ASN A 472 -14.85 20.31 11.42
N GLY A 473 -14.74 21.63 11.23
CA GLY A 473 -14.16 22.54 12.22
C GLY A 473 -12.64 22.46 12.35
N PHE A 474 -11.95 21.98 11.31
CA PHE A 474 -10.50 21.81 11.26
C PHE A 474 -9.98 20.84 12.33
N ARG A 475 -10.70 19.76 12.62
CA ARG A 475 -10.22 18.76 13.59
C ARG A 475 -8.94 18.09 13.10
N ARG A 476 -7.96 17.92 13.99
CA ARG A 476 -6.67 17.29 13.69
C ARG A 476 -6.69 15.79 14.02
N TYR A 477 -6.20 14.98 13.08
CA TYR A 477 -6.10 13.52 13.22
C TYR A 477 -4.68 13.06 12.87
N PRO A 478 -3.91 12.52 13.84
CA PRO A 478 -2.58 11.96 13.57
C PRO A 478 -2.65 10.81 12.55
N LYS A 479 -1.78 10.83 11.53
CA LYS A 479 -1.58 9.71 10.61
C LYS A 479 -0.60 8.69 11.21
N ASP A 480 -0.55 7.49 10.67
CA ASP A 480 0.30 6.41 11.18
C ASP A 480 1.81 6.73 11.10
N SER A 481 2.23 7.56 10.14
CA SER A 481 3.60 8.10 10.07
C SER A 481 4.08 8.81 11.34
N THR A 482 3.18 9.41 12.11
CA THR A 482 3.52 10.03 13.41
C THR A 482 4.10 9.03 14.38
N LYS A 483 3.56 7.81 14.42
CA LYS A 483 3.99 6.74 15.34
C LYS A 483 5.37 6.24 14.98
N VAL A 484 5.66 6.10 13.68
CA VAL A 484 6.96 5.65 13.17
C VAL A 484 8.05 6.68 13.51
N VAL A 485 7.81 7.95 13.19
CA VAL A 485 8.79 9.02 13.47
C VAL A 485 9.03 9.17 14.98
N ALA A 486 7.96 9.17 15.78
CA ALA A 486 8.07 9.28 17.24
C ALA A 486 8.84 8.10 17.87
N ALA A 487 8.48 6.86 17.50
CA ALA A 487 9.15 5.66 18.00
C ALA A 487 10.63 5.62 17.59
N TRP A 488 10.95 6.08 16.38
CA TRP A 488 12.31 6.13 15.88
C TRP A 488 13.19 7.06 16.72
N PHE A 489 12.76 8.32 16.93
CA PHE A 489 13.54 9.27 17.75
C PHE A 489 13.63 8.85 19.21
N GLN A 490 12.56 8.27 19.76
CA GLN A 490 12.58 7.74 21.13
C GLN A 490 13.69 6.68 21.34
N SER A 491 13.94 5.85 20.34
CA SER A 491 14.98 4.82 20.37
C SER A 491 16.37 5.38 20.04
N ALA A 492 16.47 6.22 19.01
CA ALA A 492 17.73 6.71 18.47
C ALA A 492 18.44 7.69 19.41
N ILE A 493 17.69 8.52 20.14
CA ILE A 493 18.26 9.53 21.05
C ILE A 493 18.82 8.86 22.30
N ARG A 494 20.11 9.11 22.58
CA ARG A 494 20.79 8.62 23.78
C ARG A 494 20.06 9.05 25.03
N GLN A 495 19.61 8.06 25.80
CA GLN A 495 19.04 8.31 27.11
C GLN A 495 20.18 8.66 28.08
N ASP A 496 20.06 9.78 28.79
CA ASP A 496 21.07 10.23 29.75
C ASP A 496 21.07 9.27 30.96
N ARG A 497 21.87 8.18 30.89
CA ARG A 497 21.95 7.10 31.89
C ARG A 497 22.66 7.53 33.19
N LYS A 498 22.37 8.72 33.70
CA LYS A 498 22.79 9.16 35.04
C LYS A 498 22.05 8.44 36.18
N SER A 499 21.21 7.44 35.91
CA SER A 499 20.44 6.72 36.94
C SER A 499 20.42 5.18 36.85
N ILE A 500 21.08 4.52 35.89
CA ILE A 500 21.14 3.05 35.89
C ILE A 500 22.21 2.59 36.90
N LYS A 501 21.76 2.35 38.14
CA LYS A 501 22.59 1.69 39.16
C LYS A 501 22.91 0.27 38.69
N SER A 502 24.18 -0.11 38.79
CA SER A 502 24.67 -1.47 38.57
C SER A 502 23.81 -2.49 39.33
N VAL A 503 23.29 -3.49 38.64
CA VAL A 503 22.45 -4.55 39.24
C VAL A 503 23.29 -5.82 39.39
N ILE A 504 23.11 -6.53 40.49
CA ILE A 504 23.72 -7.84 40.72
C ILE A 504 22.76 -8.91 40.21
N VAL A 505 23.18 -9.66 39.19
CA VAL A 505 22.47 -10.85 38.71
C VAL A 505 23.35 -12.05 39.01
N ASN A 506 22.83 -13.04 39.75
CA ASN A 506 23.52 -14.28 40.11
C ASN A 506 24.91 -14.06 40.76
N GLY A 507 25.04 -13.04 41.60
CA GLY A 507 26.29 -12.75 42.33
C GLY A 507 27.41 -12.10 41.51
N ARG A 508 27.15 -11.70 40.25
CA ARG A 508 28.07 -10.88 39.45
C ARG A 508 27.47 -9.49 39.18
N LEU A 509 28.32 -8.48 39.28
CA LEU A 509 28.00 -7.10 38.95
C LEU A 509 28.00 -6.96 37.41
N THR A 510 26.88 -6.61 36.80
CA THR A 510 26.81 -6.36 35.35
C THR A 510 26.33 -4.93 35.09
N GLY A 511 27.09 -4.20 34.27
CA GLY A 511 26.90 -2.79 33.93
C GLY A 511 28.21 -2.09 33.56
N PRO A 512 28.18 -0.95 32.83
CA PRO A 512 29.39 -0.25 32.41
C PRO A 512 30.03 0.42 33.62
N GLY A 513 31.08 -0.21 34.17
CA GLY A 513 31.74 0.19 35.41
C GLY A 513 32.36 -0.93 36.25
N ALA A 514 32.43 -2.18 35.75
CA ALA A 514 33.05 -3.30 36.48
C ALA A 514 34.57 -3.15 36.76
N ALA A 515 35.21 -2.09 36.28
CA ALA A 515 36.62 -1.79 36.53
C ALA A 515 36.77 -0.46 37.29
N GLY A 516 36.67 -0.49 38.62
CA GLY A 516 37.21 0.60 39.47
C GLY A 516 36.46 0.94 40.77
N LEU A 517 36.86 0.28 41.88
CA LEU A 517 36.90 0.78 43.29
C LEU A 517 35.56 1.01 44.06
N PRO A 518 35.57 1.18 45.41
CA PRO A 518 35.86 0.20 46.46
C PRO A 518 34.62 -0.16 47.33
N LYS A 519 34.61 -1.39 47.87
CA LYS A 519 33.54 -2.02 48.66
C LYS A 519 33.26 -1.35 50.02
N ARG A 520 31.99 -1.06 50.32
CA ARG A 520 31.43 -1.13 51.69
C ARG A 520 30.03 -1.76 51.64
N GLN A 521 29.88 -2.92 52.28
CA GLN A 521 28.59 -3.63 52.39
C GLN A 521 27.75 -3.05 53.53
N PRO A 522 26.43 -2.83 53.34
CA PRO A 522 25.53 -2.48 54.43
C PRO A 522 25.36 -3.65 55.39
N THR A 523 25.19 -3.33 56.67
CA THR A 523 25.09 -4.33 57.74
C THR A 523 23.70 -4.98 57.77
N LEU A 524 23.60 -6.23 58.21
CA LEU A 524 22.34 -6.99 58.30
C LEU A 524 21.21 -6.22 59.02
N PRO A 525 21.45 -5.42 60.09
CA PRO A 525 20.42 -4.60 60.72
C PRO A 525 19.83 -3.51 59.79
N GLN A 526 20.62 -2.95 58.87
CA GLN A 526 20.16 -1.94 57.91
C GLN A 526 19.25 -2.58 56.85
N LEU A 527 19.61 -3.77 56.35
CA LEU A 527 18.79 -4.53 55.42
C LEU A 527 17.45 -4.96 56.04
N VAL A 528 17.45 -5.30 57.33
CA VAL A 528 16.22 -5.67 58.05
C VAL A 528 15.28 -4.46 58.22
N GLU A 529 15.79 -3.25 58.47
CA GLU A 529 14.92 -2.07 58.56
C GLU A 529 14.41 -1.60 57.19
N GLU A 530 15.21 -1.70 56.14
CA GLU A 530 14.75 -1.40 54.77
C GLU A 530 13.63 -2.37 54.34
N ASN A 531 13.75 -3.66 54.69
CA ASN A 531 12.70 -4.64 54.39
C ASN A 531 11.40 -4.36 55.17
N LYS A 532 11.51 -3.98 56.45
CA LYS A 532 10.33 -3.57 57.25
C LYS A 532 9.69 -2.30 56.72
N ALA A 533 10.46 -1.37 56.15
CA ALA A 533 9.92 -0.16 55.54
C ALA A 533 9.16 -0.49 54.24
N LEU A 534 9.68 -1.41 53.43
CA LEU A 534 9.02 -1.93 52.23
C LEU A 534 7.71 -2.64 52.54
N HIS A 535 7.68 -3.53 53.53
CA HIS A 535 6.45 -4.20 53.95
C HIS A 535 5.40 -3.21 54.50
N ARG A 536 5.81 -2.17 55.24
CA ARG A 536 4.89 -1.10 55.67
C ARG A 536 4.29 -0.34 54.49
N LYS A 537 5.07 -0.14 53.42
CA LYS A 537 4.62 0.57 52.21
C LYS A 537 3.63 -0.27 51.40
N LEU A 538 3.90 -1.57 51.23
CA LEU A 538 2.98 -2.52 50.60
C LEU A 538 1.65 -2.60 51.34
N PHE A 539 1.69 -2.73 52.68
CA PHE A 539 0.49 -2.78 53.51
C PHE A 539 -0.34 -1.49 53.42
N SER A 540 0.29 -0.33 53.25
CA SER A 540 -0.41 0.95 53.05
C SER A 540 -1.11 1.05 51.69
N GLN A 541 -0.53 0.44 50.65
CA GLN A 541 -1.11 0.41 49.30
C GLN A 541 -2.27 -0.58 49.21
N GLU A 542 -2.16 -1.76 49.83
CA GLU A 542 -3.25 -2.73 49.91
C GLU A 542 -4.46 -2.15 50.67
N ARG A 543 -4.22 -1.40 51.75
CA ARG A 543 -5.29 -0.73 52.50
C ARG A 543 -5.97 0.39 51.71
N LEU A 544 -5.20 1.12 50.89
CA LEU A 544 -5.74 2.13 49.98
C LEU A 544 -6.61 1.50 48.89
N ILE A 545 -6.19 0.36 48.34
CA ILE A 545 -6.97 -0.40 47.35
C ILE A 545 -8.27 -0.90 47.97
N ALA A 546 -8.23 -1.46 49.19
CA ALA A 546 -9.44 -1.90 49.90
C ALA A 546 -10.41 -0.75 50.18
N THR A 547 -9.90 0.43 50.54
CA THR A 547 -10.73 1.63 50.78
C THR A 547 -11.36 2.16 49.49
N LEU A 548 -10.64 2.09 48.36
CA LEU A 548 -11.16 2.46 47.04
C LEU A 548 -12.21 1.45 46.54
N MET A 549 -12.11 0.18 46.93
CA MET A 549 -13.12 -0.83 46.62
C MET A 549 -14.41 -0.64 47.46
N GLU A 550 -14.29 -0.33 48.76
CA GLU A 550 -15.44 0.02 49.62
C GLU A 550 -16.14 1.31 49.14
N GLN A 551 -15.40 2.29 48.63
CA GLN A 551 -15.97 3.53 48.09
C GLN A 551 -16.76 3.31 46.80
N ASN A 552 -16.41 2.29 46.01
CA ASN A 552 -17.12 1.96 44.77
C ASN A 552 -18.42 1.18 45.02
N GLU A 553 -18.54 0.46 46.15
CA GLU A 553 -19.79 -0.18 46.59
C GLU A 553 -20.79 0.84 47.19
N THR A 554 -20.31 1.98 47.72
CA THR A 554 -21.20 3.05 48.25
C THR A 554 -21.84 3.95 47.19
N LEU A 555 -21.49 3.81 45.90
CA LEU A 555 -22.01 4.63 44.79
C LEU A 555 -23.15 3.97 43.97
N SER A 556 -23.56 2.76 44.33
CA SER A 556 -24.70 2.05 43.70
C SER A 556 -25.98 2.01 44.55
N GLY A 557 -25.99 2.63 45.75
CA GLY A 557 -27.15 2.62 46.65
C GLY A 557 -27.88 3.96 46.71
N ASN A 558 -28.86 4.20 45.85
CA ASN A 558 -29.95 5.18 46.08
C ASN A 558 -31.12 4.99 45.10
N VAL A 559 -32.02 4.04 45.40
CA VAL A 559 -33.46 4.12 45.04
C VAL A 559 -34.27 3.54 46.23
N PRO A 560 -35.38 4.17 46.67
CA PRO A 560 -36.01 3.88 47.96
C PRO A 560 -36.99 2.69 47.94
N GLU A 561 -37.11 2.03 49.09
CA GLU A 561 -38.00 0.90 49.42
C GLU A 561 -39.50 1.23 49.43
N ALA A 562 -40.34 0.23 49.10
CA ALA A 562 -41.59 -0.10 49.82
C ALA A 562 -42.04 -1.56 49.49
N PRO A 563 -42.84 -2.25 50.34
CA PRO A 563 -42.45 -3.56 50.87
C PRO A 563 -43.42 -4.70 50.52
N GLY A 564 -42.94 -5.96 50.60
CA GLY A 564 -43.85 -7.10 50.80
C GLY A 564 -43.31 -8.49 50.44
N GLN A 565 -42.96 -9.22 51.51
CA GLN A 565 -43.20 -10.65 51.76
C GLN A 565 -42.31 -11.73 51.10
N GLU A 566 -41.58 -12.37 52.02
CA GLU A 566 -41.09 -13.75 52.12
C GLU A 566 -41.93 -14.81 51.37
N GLU A 567 -41.29 -15.74 50.66
CA GLU A 567 -41.11 -17.14 51.11
C GLU A 567 -40.39 -18.02 50.06
N GLU A 568 -39.84 -19.12 50.59
CA GLU A 568 -38.92 -20.10 50.03
C GLU A 568 -39.45 -20.97 48.86
N ALA A 569 -38.49 -21.63 48.21
CA ALA A 569 -38.51 -23.03 47.73
C ALA A 569 -38.44 -23.28 46.19
N THR A 570 -37.36 -23.98 45.84
CA THR A 570 -37.06 -24.75 44.61
C THR A 570 -38.06 -25.91 44.36
N PRO A 571 -37.87 -26.75 43.33
CA PRO A 571 -38.18 -26.60 41.91
C PRO A 571 -39.21 -27.65 41.43
N SER A 572 -39.86 -27.49 40.26
CA SER A 572 -40.13 -28.59 39.29
C SER A 572 -41.22 -28.26 38.26
N ALA A 573 -40.99 -28.83 37.07
CA ALA A 573 -41.95 -29.39 36.12
C ALA A 573 -42.98 -28.49 35.41
N SER A 574 -42.77 -28.36 34.09
CA SER A 574 -43.81 -28.11 33.07
C SER A 574 -45.00 -29.07 33.20
N PRO A 575 -46.21 -28.68 32.73
CA PRO A 575 -46.55 -29.01 31.34
C PRO A 575 -47.43 -27.97 30.60
N ALA A 576 -47.46 -28.14 29.28
CA ALA A 576 -48.11 -27.32 28.26
C ALA A 576 -49.64 -27.17 28.36
N ARG A 577 -50.18 -26.00 27.93
CA ARG A 577 -51.01 -25.86 26.70
C ARG A 577 -51.63 -24.46 26.52
N SER A 578 -51.64 -24.05 25.25
CA SER A 578 -52.66 -23.31 24.47
C SER A 578 -52.91 -21.81 24.68
N THR A 579 -52.70 -21.10 23.55
CA THR A 579 -53.57 -20.08 22.91
C THR A 579 -53.79 -18.76 23.64
N SER A 580 -53.18 -17.68 23.13
CA SER A 580 -53.88 -16.56 22.45
C SER A 580 -52.89 -15.41 22.19
N GLU A 581 -52.72 -15.05 20.93
CA GLU A 581 -52.29 -13.68 20.58
C GLU A 581 -53.45 -12.71 20.90
N PRO A 582 -53.11 -11.48 21.30
CA PRO A 582 -53.47 -10.38 20.41
C PRO A 582 -52.33 -9.39 20.17
N GLU A 583 -52.36 -8.93 18.92
CA GLU A 583 -51.59 -7.90 18.24
C GLU A 583 -51.32 -6.57 18.99
N LEU A 584 -50.07 -6.10 18.80
CA LEU A 584 -49.62 -4.77 18.39
C LEU A 584 -49.79 -3.54 19.33
N LYS A 585 -48.65 -3.02 19.83
CA LYS A 585 -47.96 -1.82 19.30
C LYS A 585 -46.79 -1.32 20.18
N GLY A 586 -45.62 -1.17 19.56
CA GLY A 586 -44.73 -0.02 19.77
C GLY A 586 -43.38 -0.26 20.46
N GLU A 587 -42.38 -0.71 19.69
CA GLU A 587 -40.95 -0.50 20.00
C GLU A 587 -40.37 0.64 19.13
N PRO A 588 -39.45 1.49 19.63
CA PRO A 588 -38.66 2.38 18.82
C PRO A 588 -37.34 1.72 18.37
N SER A 589 -37.27 1.56 17.06
CA SER A 589 -36.13 1.38 16.14
C SER A 589 -34.68 1.64 16.62
N SER A 590 -33.80 0.66 16.39
CA SER A 590 -32.35 0.84 16.20
C SER A 590 -31.79 0.14 14.95
N ASP A 591 -32.60 -0.03 13.89
CA ASP A 591 -32.23 -0.81 12.68
C ASP A 591 -31.98 0.03 11.40
N GLY A 592 -31.93 1.36 11.52
CA GLY A 592 -31.85 2.24 10.35
C GLY A 592 -30.52 2.21 9.58
N ALA A 593 -29.38 2.07 10.26
CA ALA A 593 -28.09 2.33 9.63
C ALA A 593 -27.47 1.11 8.90
N PHE A 594 -27.78 -0.11 9.33
CA PHE A 594 -27.24 -1.34 8.72
C PHE A 594 -28.08 -1.81 7.52
N SER A 595 -29.40 -1.60 7.58
CA SER A 595 -30.32 -1.88 6.47
C SER A 595 -30.12 -0.93 5.29
N GLU A 596 -29.78 0.33 5.55
CA GLU A 596 -29.50 1.32 4.49
C GLU A 596 -28.18 1.03 3.75
N TYR A 597 -27.19 0.43 4.43
CA TYR A 597 -25.94 -0.04 3.82
C TYR A 597 -26.16 -1.26 2.92
N LEU A 598 -27.01 -2.21 3.34
CA LEU A 598 -27.39 -3.38 2.53
C LEU A 598 -28.33 -3.03 1.37
N GLY A 599 -29.24 -2.08 1.55
CA GLY A 599 -30.11 -1.57 0.49
C GLY A 599 -29.34 -0.79 -0.59
N LYS A 600 -28.27 -0.07 -0.20
CA LYS A 600 -27.37 0.61 -1.15
C LYS A 600 -26.48 -0.37 -1.92
N LEU A 601 -26.12 -1.51 -1.34
CA LEU A 601 -25.42 -2.58 -2.06
C LEU A 601 -26.32 -3.20 -3.16
N GLY A 602 -27.62 -3.37 -2.92
CA GLY A 602 -28.57 -3.84 -3.95
C GLY A 602 -28.73 -2.90 -5.15
N LEU A 603 -28.61 -1.58 -4.95
CA LEU A 603 -28.68 -0.57 -6.00
C LEU A 603 -27.37 -0.41 -6.80
N VAL A 604 -26.23 -0.81 -6.23
CA VAL A 604 -24.90 -0.76 -6.88
C VAL A 604 -24.67 -1.99 -7.78
N PHE A 605 -25.31 -3.12 -7.51
CA PHE A 605 -25.15 -4.39 -8.25
C PHE A 605 -26.30 -4.73 -9.21
N GLY A 606 -27.22 -3.81 -9.48
CA GLY A 606 -28.20 -3.95 -10.56
C GLY A 606 -29.16 -5.16 -10.43
N MET A 607 -29.50 -5.61 -9.23
CA MET A 607 -30.44 -6.72 -9.07
C MET A 607 -31.88 -6.18 -9.02
N THR A 608 -32.66 -6.42 -10.07
CA THR A 608 -34.11 -6.22 -10.05
C THR A 608 -34.82 -7.41 -9.43
N ASP A 609 -35.89 -7.15 -8.67
CA ASP A 609 -36.72 -8.14 -7.96
C ASP A 609 -37.31 -9.27 -8.85
N GLU A 610 -37.27 -9.14 -10.18
CA GLU A 610 -37.87 -10.09 -11.12
C GLU A 610 -37.02 -11.34 -11.39
N ASP A 611 -35.68 -11.28 -11.26
CA ASP A 611 -34.81 -12.46 -11.50
C ASP A 611 -34.79 -13.46 -10.33
N SER A 612 -35.38 -13.10 -9.20
CA SER A 612 -35.40 -13.91 -7.98
C SER A 612 -36.41 -15.08 -8.02
N ARG A 613 -37.28 -15.16 -9.04
CA ARG A 613 -38.46 -16.04 -8.98
C ARG A 613 -38.44 -17.29 -9.86
N GLU A 614 -37.56 -17.44 -10.85
CA GLU A 614 -37.66 -18.58 -11.79
C GLU A 614 -36.73 -19.77 -11.53
N ASN A 615 -35.73 -19.70 -10.64
CA ASN A 615 -34.75 -20.80 -10.48
C ASN A 615 -34.66 -21.44 -9.09
N MET A 616 -35.58 -21.16 -8.17
CA MET A 616 -35.71 -21.92 -6.93
C MET A 616 -37.01 -22.70 -6.92
N GLN A 617 -36.92 -24.02 -7.16
CA GLN A 617 -37.45 -25.10 -6.29
C GLN A 617 -36.96 -26.45 -6.85
N PRO A 618 -36.43 -27.34 -5.99
CA PRO A 618 -37.32 -28.22 -5.25
C PRO A 618 -37.25 -27.99 -3.74
N THR A 619 -38.43 -28.04 -3.13
CA THR A 619 -38.77 -28.04 -1.71
C THR A 619 -37.76 -28.71 -0.77
N PHE A 620 -36.95 -27.90 -0.08
CA PHE A 620 -36.63 -28.11 1.32
C PHE A 620 -36.99 -26.83 2.08
N PRO A 621 -38.09 -26.81 2.84
CA PRO A 621 -38.54 -25.61 3.55
C PRO A 621 -37.65 -25.41 4.78
N LEU A 622 -36.49 -24.78 4.65
CA LEU A 622 -35.68 -24.45 5.83
C LEU A 622 -34.81 -23.19 5.77
N PHE A 623 -34.72 -22.48 4.64
CA PHE A 623 -33.77 -21.36 4.50
C PHE A 623 -34.41 -20.06 3.99
N ALA A 624 -35.48 -19.63 4.66
CA ALA A 624 -36.04 -18.30 4.48
C ALA A 624 -36.43 -17.71 5.85
N ALA A 625 -35.45 -17.49 6.72
CA ALA A 625 -35.59 -16.57 7.87
C ALA A 625 -34.21 -16.31 8.50
N THR A 626 -33.97 -15.05 8.78
CA THR A 626 -32.90 -14.43 9.57
C THR A 626 -32.83 -14.97 11.01
N GLY A 627 -32.45 -16.23 11.22
CA GLY A 627 -32.29 -16.85 12.54
C GLY A 627 -30.84 -17.28 12.81
N GLN A 628 -30.29 -16.90 13.97
CA GLN A 628 -29.08 -17.53 14.52
C GLN A 628 -29.31 -19.05 14.58
N HIS A 629 -28.53 -19.82 13.83
CA HIS A 629 -28.61 -21.28 13.87
C HIS A 629 -28.00 -21.76 15.19
N SER A 630 -28.79 -22.44 16.03
CA SER A 630 -28.25 -23.07 17.23
C SER A 630 -27.28 -24.18 16.83
N VAL A 631 -26.24 -24.43 17.65
CA VAL A 631 -25.26 -25.50 17.41
C VAL A 631 -25.95 -26.86 17.22
N ALA A 632 -27.05 -27.11 17.95
CA ALA A 632 -27.87 -28.31 17.80
C ALA A 632 -28.53 -28.43 16.41
N SER A 633 -28.96 -27.32 15.80
CA SER A 633 -29.51 -27.33 14.44
C SER A 633 -28.46 -27.64 13.39
N LEU A 634 -27.23 -27.13 13.53
CA LEU A 634 -26.12 -27.44 12.63
C LEU A 634 -25.72 -28.92 12.71
N GLN A 635 -25.67 -29.49 13.92
CA GLN A 635 -25.38 -30.90 14.12
C GLN A 635 -26.43 -31.81 13.46
N SER A 636 -27.70 -31.38 13.40
CA SER A 636 -28.76 -32.15 12.72
C SER A 636 -28.60 -32.24 11.20
N LEU A 637 -27.81 -31.34 10.60
CA LEU A 637 -27.50 -31.34 9.17
C LEU A 637 -26.33 -32.28 8.80
N ILE A 638 -25.72 -32.94 9.80
CA ILE A 638 -24.55 -33.80 9.62
C ILE A 638 -25.00 -35.27 9.62
N PRO A 639 -25.12 -35.93 8.45
CA PRO A 639 -25.32 -37.36 8.39
C PRO A 639 -24.01 -38.08 8.76
N VAL A 640 -23.81 -38.34 10.05
CA VAL A 640 -22.56 -38.80 10.69
C VAL A 640 -21.77 -39.85 9.88
N GLN A 641 -22.42 -40.89 9.35
CA GLN A 641 -21.75 -41.92 8.54
C GLN A 641 -21.31 -41.43 7.16
N HIS A 642 -22.13 -40.61 6.51
CA HIS A 642 -21.85 -40.10 5.16
C HIS A 642 -20.85 -38.96 5.20
N SER A 643 -20.91 -38.10 6.22
CA SER A 643 -19.99 -36.98 6.38
C SER A 643 -18.55 -37.45 6.61
N ALA A 644 -18.36 -38.54 7.37
CA ALA A 644 -17.05 -39.13 7.56
C ALA A 644 -16.43 -39.70 6.27
N LEU A 645 -17.25 -40.30 5.41
CA LEU A 645 -16.85 -40.80 4.10
C LEU A 645 -16.43 -39.64 3.18
N LEU A 646 -17.23 -38.56 3.15
CA LEU A 646 -16.96 -37.37 2.34
C LEU A 646 -15.68 -36.63 2.76
N VAL A 647 -15.38 -36.56 4.06
CA VAL A 647 -14.15 -35.93 4.58
C VAL A 647 -12.91 -36.75 4.21
N ARG A 648 -12.95 -38.07 4.40
CA ARG A 648 -11.84 -38.96 3.98
C ARG A 648 -11.62 -38.88 2.48
N TRP A 649 -12.70 -38.92 1.70
CA TRP A 649 -12.63 -38.74 0.26
C TRP A 649 -12.04 -37.38 -0.14
N HIS A 650 -12.36 -36.29 0.58
CA HIS A 650 -11.71 -35.00 0.34
C HIS A 650 -10.19 -35.10 0.49
N CYS A 651 -9.74 -35.67 1.62
CA CYS A 651 -8.33 -35.82 1.95
C CYS A 651 -7.59 -36.63 0.89
N ASP A 652 -8.20 -37.72 0.39
CA ASP A 652 -7.56 -38.62 -0.55
C ASP A 652 -7.54 -38.08 -1.99
N TYR A 653 -8.60 -37.38 -2.42
CA TYR A 653 -8.83 -37.05 -3.84
C TYR A 653 -8.69 -35.58 -4.21
N LEU A 654 -8.95 -34.65 -3.28
CA LEU A 654 -9.03 -33.21 -3.55
C LEU A 654 -7.98 -32.37 -2.83
N HIS A 655 -7.43 -32.86 -1.72
CA HIS A 655 -6.54 -32.08 -0.85
C HIS A 655 -5.32 -31.47 -1.57
N TRP A 656 -4.76 -32.18 -2.54
CA TRP A 656 -3.62 -31.71 -3.35
C TRP A 656 -3.91 -30.44 -4.17
N ILE A 657 -5.18 -30.10 -4.42
CA ILE A 657 -5.58 -28.89 -5.16
C ILE A 657 -5.44 -27.65 -4.26
N HIS A 658 -5.88 -27.74 -3.00
CA HIS A 658 -5.79 -26.69 -1.98
C HIS A 658 -5.27 -27.27 -0.66
N PRO A 659 -3.93 -27.44 -0.50
CA PRO A 659 -3.34 -28.13 0.64
C PRO A 659 -3.26 -27.24 1.89
N VAL A 660 -4.37 -26.59 2.28
CA VAL A 660 -4.38 -25.54 3.32
C VAL A 660 -4.50 -26.08 4.75
N PHE A 661 -4.72 -27.38 4.95
CA PHE A 661 -4.84 -28.04 6.25
C PHE A 661 -3.90 -29.27 6.34
N HIS A 662 -3.72 -29.82 7.53
CA HIS A 662 -2.85 -30.99 7.74
C HIS A 662 -3.71 -32.26 7.89
N VAL A 663 -3.67 -33.15 6.90
CA VAL A 663 -4.56 -34.32 6.80
C VAL A 663 -4.55 -35.21 8.05
N PRO A 664 -3.39 -35.65 8.60
CA PRO A 664 -3.34 -36.49 9.80
C PRO A 664 -4.02 -35.83 11.02
N SER A 665 -3.77 -34.55 11.25
CA SER A 665 -4.38 -33.81 12.36
C SER A 665 -5.88 -33.65 12.19
N LEU A 666 -6.32 -33.30 10.97
CA LEU A 666 -7.74 -33.14 10.65
C LEU A 666 -8.50 -34.45 10.86
N LEU A 667 -8.01 -35.57 10.33
CA LEU A 667 -8.68 -36.86 10.44
C LEU A 667 -8.74 -37.35 11.89
N LEU A 668 -7.69 -37.11 12.69
CA LEU A 668 -7.68 -37.44 14.11
C LEU A 668 -8.74 -36.64 14.88
N GLU A 669 -8.78 -35.31 14.70
CA GLU A 669 -9.76 -34.44 15.37
C GLU A 669 -11.19 -34.76 14.91
N HIS A 670 -11.37 -35.01 13.61
CA HIS A 670 -12.63 -35.39 13.00
C HIS A 670 -13.16 -36.72 13.56
N ASP A 671 -12.34 -37.77 13.60
CA ASP A 671 -12.76 -39.10 14.07
C ASP A 671 -13.16 -39.06 15.55
N GLN A 672 -12.43 -38.30 16.37
CA GLN A 672 -12.80 -38.07 17.78
C GLN A 672 -14.15 -37.37 17.91
N TRP A 673 -14.38 -36.33 17.10
CA TRP A 673 -15.61 -35.55 17.13
C TRP A 673 -16.82 -36.35 16.62
N ILE A 674 -16.69 -37.07 15.50
CA ILE A 674 -17.71 -37.95 14.96
C ILE A 674 -18.06 -39.09 15.93
N SER A 675 -17.05 -39.63 16.62
CA SER A 675 -17.25 -40.64 17.66
C SER A 675 -18.07 -40.09 18.83
N ALA A 676 -17.81 -38.84 19.25
CA ALA A 676 -18.58 -38.15 20.28
C ALA A 676 -20.03 -37.89 19.86
N LEU A 677 -20.25 -37.38 18.64
CA LEU A 677 -21.59 -37.17 18.08
C LEU A 677 -22.38 -38.49 17.99
N SER A 678 -21.72 -39.58 17.60
CA SER A 678 -22.35 -40.92 17.52
C SER A 678 -22.79 -41.45 18.90
N ARG A 679 -22.17 -41.01 19.99
CA ARG A 679 -22.54 -41.36 21.37
C ARG A 679 -23.61 -40.42 21.96
N GLY A 680 -24.00 -39.37 21.25
CA GLY A 680 -24.90 -38.33 21.76
C GLY A 680 -24.22 -37.33 22.70
N ASP A 681 -22.88 -37.26 22.69
CA ASP A 681 -22.12 -36.29 23.50
C ASP A 681 -22.27 -34.89 22.87
N ALA A 682 -22.60 -33.87 23.68
CA ALA A 682 -22.63 -32.47 23.26
C ALA A 682 -21.20 -31.92 23.09
N SER A 683 -20.54 -32.28 21.98
CA SER A 683 -19.25 -31.70 21.60
C SER A 683 -19.49 -30.45 20.74
N GLU A 684 -19.77 -29.33 21.42
CA GLU A 684 -19.89 -28.03 20.77
C GLU A 684 -18.55 -27.60 20.18
N ARG A 685 -18.58 -27.13 18.93
CA ARG A 685 -17.43 -26.60 18.19
C ARG A 685 -17.72 -25.15 17.80
N PRO A 686 -16.70 -24.31 17.59
CA PRO A 686 -16.93 -22.92 17.19
C PRO A 686 -17.43 -22.84 15.73
N TYR A 687 -18.08 -21.73 15.37
CA TYR A 687 -18.71 -21.59 14.05
C TYR A 687 -17.72 -21.69 12.88
N GLU A 688 -16.48 -21.24 13.03
CA GLU A 688 -15.43 -21.39 12.02
C GLU A 688 -15.08 -22.86 11.73
N PHE A 689 -15.19 -23.75 12.72
CA PHE A 689 -15.02 -25.18 12.51
C PHE A 689 -16.17 -25.73 11.66
N TYR A 690 -17.42 -25.36 11.96
CA TYR A 690 -18.56 -25.75 11.15
C TYR A 690 -18.49 -25.18 9.74
N ALA A 691 -18.04 -23.93 9.58
CA ALA A 691 -17.83 -23.30 8.28
C ALA A 691 -16.85 -24.12 7.44
N PHE A 692 -15.69 -24.44 8.01
CA PHE A 692 -14.67 -25.27 7.36
C PHE A 692 -15.19 -26.68 7.03
N TYR A 693 -15.88 -27.31 7.98
CA TYR A 693 -16.42 -28.66 7.81
C TYR A 693 -17.47 -28.74 6.69
N PHE A 694 -18.43 -27.82 6.66
CA PHE A 694 -19.45 -27.79 5.61
C PHE A 694 -18.87 -27.39 4.25
N ALA A 695 -17.81 -26.58 4.19
CA ALA A 695 -17.07 -26.34 2.94
C ALA A 695 -16.44 -27.63 2.40
N LEU A 696 -15.79 -28.42 3.25
CA LEU A 696 -15.23 -29.73 2.88
C LEU A 696 -16.33 -30.68 2.36
N LEU A 697 -17.44 -30.79 3.08
CA LEU A 697 -18.57 -31.66 2.67
C LEU A 697 -19.18 -31.21 1.34
N SER A 698 -19.37 -29.91 1.15
CA SER A 698 -19.89 -29.34 -0.09
C SER A 698 -18.98 -29.65 -1.26
N CYS A 699 -17.67 -29.41 -1.12
CA CYS A 699 -16.68 -29.72 -2.15
C CYS A 699 -16.68 -31.21 -2.48
N SER A 700 -16.61 -32.08 -1.46
CA SER A 700 -16.61 -33.53 -1.68
C SER A 700 -17.86 -34.01 -2.40
N ALA A 701 -19.04 -33.57 -1.96
CA ALA A 701 -20.30 -34.00 -2.57
C ALA A 701 -20.50 -33.44 -3.97
N TYR A 702 -19.95 -32.25 -4.29
CA TYR A 702 -20.01 -31.70 -5.64
C TYR A 702 -19.14 -32.49 -6.63
N TYR A 703 -17.89 -32.75 -6.25
CA TYR A 703 -16.92 -33.43 -7.12
C TYR A 703 -17.15 -34.94 -7.22
N MET A 704 -17.69 -35.56 -6.16
CA MET A 704 -18.10 -36.96 -6.18
C MET A 704 -19.34 -37.14 -7.07
N ASP A 705 -19.31 -38.10 -7.98
CA ASP A 705 -20.50 -38.48 -8.74
C ASP A 705 -21.30 -39.58 -8.01
N SER A 706 -22.57 -39.75 -8.42
CA SER A 706 -23.49 -40.70 -7.79
C SER A 706 -23.03 -42.16 -7.91
N GLU A 707 -22.25 -42.47 -8.95
CA GLU A 707 -21.73 -43.82 -9.20
C GLU A 707 -20.59 -44.13 -8.21
N LEU A 708 -19.64 -43.20 -8.05
CA LEU A 708 -18.55 -43.27 -7.09
C LEU A 708 -19.06 -43.31 -5.64
N LEU A 709 -20.07 -42.51 -5.31
CA LEU A 709 -20.72 -42.54 -4.00
C LEU A 709 -21.34 -43.92 -3.70
N SER A 710 -22.01 -44.51 -4.70
CA SER A 710 -22.61 -45.84 -4.58
C SER A 710 -21.54 -46.93 -4.37
N GLN A 711 -20.41 -46.82 -5.07
CA GLN A 711 -19.30 -47.76 -4.97
C GLN A 711 -18.53 -47.65 -3.64
N LEU A 712 -18.30 -46.43 -3.16
CA LEU A 712 -17.67 -46.20 -1.84
C LEU A 712 -18.54 -46.70 -0.69
N SER A 713 -19.86 -46.56 -0.82
CA SER A 713 -20.80 -47.12 0.16
C SER A 713 -20.70 -48.64 0.24
N LEU A 714 -20.57 -49.32 -0.92
CA LEU A 714 -20.37 -50.75 -1.01
C LEU A 714 -19.02 -51.20 -0.44
N SER A 715 -17.92 -50.48 -0.72
CA SER A 715 -16.57 -50.85 -0.27
C SER A 715 -16.36 -50.67 1.24
N LEU A 716 -17.08 -49.73 1.87
CA LEU A 716 -17.02 -49.49 3.31
C LEU A 716 -17.97 -50.37 4.13
N GLY A 717 -18.62 -51.36 3.50
CA GLY A 717 -19.49 -52.31 4.19
C GLY A 717 -20.81 -51.71 4.70
N LEU A 718 -21.20 -50.55 4.20
CA LEU A 718 -22.53 -50.00 4.44
C LEU A 718 -23.50 -50.81 3.55
N HIS A 719 -24.45 -51.54 4.17
CA HIS A 719 -25.55 -52.25 3.48
C HIS A 719 -26.17 -51.32 2.41
N PRO A 720 -26.74 -51.82 1.28
CA PRO A 720 -27.31 -50.95 0.26
C PRO A 720 -28.30 -50.01 0.95
N LEU A 721 -27.97 -48.72 0.93
CA LEU A 721 -28.59 -47.68 1.75
C LEU A 721 -30.12 -47.79 1.64
N PRO A 722 -30.87 -48.01 2.75
CA PRO A 722 -32.32 -47.82 2.75
C PRO A 722 -32.69 -46.32 2.70
N CYS A 723 -31.71 -45.42 2.68
CA CYS A 723 -31.93 -44.01 2.53
C CYS A 723 -31.98 -43.67 1.05
N ARG A 724 -33.19 -43.70 0.47
CA ARG A 724 -33.52 -42.84 -0.67
C ARG A 724 -33.35 -41.38 -0.22
N LEU A 725 -32.12 -40.89 -0.12
CA LEU A 725 -31.91 -39.52 -0.60
C LEU A 725 -32.22 -39.65 -2.09
N ASP A 726 -33.36 -39.11 -2.51
CA ASP A 726 -33.66 -39.11 -3.94
C ASP A 726 -32.52 -38.41 -4.69
N ALA A 727 -32.35 -38.71 -5.98
CA ALA A 727 -31.27 -38.10 -6.76
C ALA A 727 -31.32 -36.55 -6.72
N ALA A 728 -32.50 -35.98 -6.47
CA ALA A 728 -32.70 -34.54 -6.28
C ALA A 728 -32.12 -34.02 -4.95
N ALA A 729 -32.25 -34.77 -3.86
CA ALA A 729 -31.72 -34.44 -2.55
C ALA A 729 -30.19 -34.51 -2.54
N LEU A 730 -29.59 -35.54 -3.15
CA LEU A 730 -28.14 -35.61 -3.34
C LEU A 730 -27.59 -34.48 -4.21
N ALA A 731 -28.33 -34.08 -5.26
CA ALA A 731 -27.97 -32.94 -6.10
C ALA A 731 -28.10 -31.58 -5.38
N ALA A 732 -28.96 -31.48 -4.37
CA ALA A 732 -29.18 -30.25 -3.59
C ALA A 732 -28.19 -30.09 -2.42
N MET A 733 -27.62 -31.18 -1.89
CA MET A 733 -26.73 -31.17 -0.72
C MET A 733 -25.48 -30.28 -0.87
N PRO A 734 -24.75 -30.28 -2.01
CA PRO A 734 -23.58 -29.42 -2.16
C PRO A 734 -23.92 -27.93 -2.00
N ARG A 735 -25.05 -27.49 -2.57
CA ARG A 735 -25.54 -26.12 -2.43
C ARG A 735 -25.92 -25.81 -0.99
N LEU A 736 -26.68 -26.71 -0.35
CA LEU A 736 -27.09 -26.56 1.04
C LEU A 736 -25.89 -26.38 1.99
N TRP A 737 -24.88 -27.24 1.86
CA TRP A 737 -23.69 -27.16 2.71
C TRP A 737 -22.79 -25.99 2.36
N LEU A 738 -22.75 -25.55 1.09
CA LEU A 738 -22.09 -24.30 0.72
C LEU A 738 -22.74 -23.09 1.42
N ASP A 739 -24.07 -22.99 1.34
CA ASP A 739 -24.82 -21.89 1.96
C ASP A 739 -24.67 -21.93 3.49
N THR A 740 -24.71 -23.13 4.08
CA THR A 740 -24.47 -23.34 5.52
C THR A 740 -23.04 -22.94 5.91
N SER A 741 -22.04 -23.27 5.09
CA SER A 741 -20.64 -22.90 5.33
C SER A 741 -20.46 -21.38 5.36
N ILE A 742 -21.05 -20.66 4.38
CA ILE A 742 -21.01 -19.19 4.32
C ILE A 742 -21.72 -18.58 5.54
N ALA A 743 -22.89 -19.11 5.93
CA ALA A 743 -23.61 -18.64 7.10
C ALA A 743 -22.81 -18.84 8.40
N CYS A 744 -22.18 -20.01 8.58
CA CYS A 744 -21.30 -20.28 9.71
C CYS A 744 -20.06 -19.38 9.70
N LEU A 745 -19.47 -19.11 8.52
CA LEU A 745 -18.32 -18.21 8.39
C LEU A 745 -18.71 -16.79 8.83
N GLN A 746 -19.89 -16.29 8.43
CA GLN A 746 -20.39 -14.99 8.90
C GLN A 746 -20.64 -14.98 10.42
N GLN A 747 -21.23 -16.05 10.97
CA GLN A 747 -21.52 -16.16 12.40
C GLN A 747 -20.28 -16.30 13.28
N SER A 748 -19.16 -16.79 12.75
CA SER A 748 -17.89 -16.84 13.51
C SER A 748 -17.29 -15.47 13.77
N GLY A 749 -17.79 -14.42 13.10
CA GLY A 749 -17.18 -13.09 13.18
C GLY A 749 -15.80 -13.04 12.54
N PHE A 750 -15.56 -13.81 11.47
CA PHE A 750 -14.24 -13.93 10.84
C PHE A 750 -13.60 -12.60 10.44
N ILE A 751 -14.39 -11.54 10.23
CA ILE A 751 -13.90 -10.18 9.94
C ILE A 751 -13.33 -9.50 11.21
N THR A 752 -13.97 -9.68 12.36
CA THR A 752 -13.59 -9.02 13.62
C THR A 752 -12.55 -9.83 14.41
N ALA A 753 -12.58 -11.16 14.28
CA ALA A 753 -11.66 -12.08 14.93
C ALA A 753 -11.25 -13.21 13.95
N PRO A 754 -10.40 -12.92 12.95
CA PRO A 754 -10.00 -13.91 11.97
C PRO A 754 -9.20 -15.05 12.61
N THR A 755 -9.46 -16.27 12.16
CA THR A 755 -8.72 -17.48 12.55
C THR A 755 -8.11 -18.15 11.33
N LEU A 756 -7.08 -18.99 11.54
CA LEU A 756 -6.53 -19.82 10.47
C LEU A 756 -7.62 -20.67 9.81
N THR A 757 -8.53 -21.26 10.59
CA THR A 757 -9.64 -22.09 10.09
C THR A 757 -10.63 -21.30 9.23
N ALA A 758 -10.95 -20.06 9.61
CA ALA A 758 -11.78 -19.19 8.79
C ALA A 758 -11.08 -18.86 7.44
N LEU A 759 -9.79 -18.58 7.47
CA LEU A 759 -9.00 -18.33 6.25
C LEU A 759 -8.86 -19.58 5.37
N GLN A 760 -8.65 -20.76 5.96
CA GLN A 760 -8.65 -22.04 5.25
C GLN A 760 -10.01 -22.30 4.59
N THR A 761 -11.11 -21.93 5.25
CA THR A 761 -12.47 -22.02 4.68
C THR A 761 -12.58 -21.13 3.44
N ILE A 762 -12.11 -19.88 3.52
CA ILE A 762 -12.09 -18.94 2.40
C ILE A 762 -11.30 -19.50 1.21
N CYS A 763 -10.19 -20.20 1.44
CA CYS A 763 -9.42 -20.87 0.38
C CYS A 763 -10.15 -22.05 -0.27
N LEU A 764 -11.05 -22.74 0.43
CA LEU A 764 -11.77 -23.91 -0.09
C LEU A 764 -13.05 -23.56 -0.85
N LEU A 765 -13.76 -22.51 -0.43
CA LEU A 765 -15.04 -22.10 -1.04
C LEU A 765 -15.01 -21.96 -2.58
N PRO A 766 -13.93 -21.42 -3.20
CA PRO A 766 -13.85 -21.30 -4.65
C PRO A 766 -13.99 -22.62 -5.42
N MET A 767 -13.66 -23.77 -4.82
CA MET A 767 -13.76 -25.06 -5.50
C MET A 767 -15.19 -25.39 -5.98
N VAL A 768 -16.21 -24.90 -5.26
CA VAL A 768 -17.62 -25.25 -5.50
C VAL A 768 -18.51 -24.04 -5.76
N ALA A 769 -18.14 -22.87 -5.23
CA ALA A 769 -18.97 -21.67 -5.28
C ALA A 769 -19.24 -21.15 -6.72
N HIS A 770 -18.30 -21.35 -7.66
CA HIS A 770 -18.49 -21.00 -9.07
C HIS A 770 -19.62 -21.79 -9.75
N ALA A 771 -19.72 -23.09 -9.44
CA ALA A 771 -20.75 -23.95 -10.01
C ALA A 771 -22.17 -23.51 -9.59
N HIS A 772 -22.28 -22.89 -8.42
CA HIS A 772 -23.53 -22.46 -7.80
C HIS A 772 -23.82 -20.96 -7.97
N GLY A 773 -23.04 -20.23 -8.77
CA GLY A 773 -23.33 -18.83 -9.12
C GLY A 773 -22.85 -17.79 -8.09
N TYR A 774 -21.96 -18.16 -7.16
CA TYR A 774 -21.40 -17.24 -6.17
C TYR A 774 -20.14 -16.51 -6.64
N SER A 775 -19.73 -16.64 -7.91
CA SER A 775 -18.45 -16.09 -8.39
C SER A 775 -18.26 -14.61 -8.10
N GLN A 776 -19.30 -13.81 -8.25
CA GLN A 776 -19.26 -12.35 -8.01
C GLN A 776 -18.88 -11.97 -6.57
N HIS A 777 -19.08 -12.87 -5.61
CA HIS A 777 -18.79 -12.63 -4.20
C HIS A 777 -17.44 -13.19 -3.74
N LEU A 778 -16.85 -14.11 -4.52
CA LEU A 778 -15.62 -14.81 -4.12
C LEU A 778 -14.39 -13.92 -4.22
N GLU A 779 -14.32 -13.01 -5.20
CA GLU A 779 -13.23 -12.05 -5.31
C GLU A 779 -13.10 -11.20 -4.05
N SER A 780 -14.23 -10.63 -3.63
CA SER A 780 -14.29 -9.81 -2.42
C SER A 780 -13.95 -10.64 -1.18
N LEU A 781 -14.39 -11.90 -1.12
CA LEU A 781 -14.10 -12.78 0.00
C LEU A 781 -12.62 -13.20 0.06
N LEU A 782 -11.98 -13.50 -1.07
CA LEU A 782 -10.57 -13.84 -1.16
C LEU A 782 -9.68 -12.63 -0.83
N HIS A 783 -9.99 -11.45 -1.37
CA HIS A 783 -9.31 -10.20 -1.01
C HIS A 783 -9.47 -9.86 0.47
N CYS A 784 -10.67 -10.04 1.03
CA CYS A 784 -10.90 -9.89 2.46
C CYS A 784 -10.06 -10.89 3.27
N GLY A 785 -10.04 -12.16 2.86
CA GLY A 785 -9.20 -13.20 3.45
C GLY A 785 -7.72 -12.84 3.44
N LEU A 786 -7.20 -12.32 2.34
CA LEU A 786 -5.83 -11.85 2.22
C LEU A 786 -5.52 -10.70 3.21
N GLY A 787 -6.41 -9.71 3.31
CA GLY A 787 -6.28 -8.63 4.29
C GLY A 787 -6.30 -9.12 5.74
N LEU A 788 -7.20 -10.05 6.06
CA LEU A 788 -7.29 -10.68 7.38
C LEU A 788 -6.05 -11.52 7.70
N ALA A 789 -5.52 -12.27 6.72
CA ALA A 789 -4.28 -13.04 6.85
C ALA A 789 -3.08 -12.12 7.13
N ARG A 790 -3.03 -10.93 6.53
CA ARG A 790 -2.02 -9.91 6.86
C ARG A 790 -2.11 -9.49 8.32
N GLY A 791 -3.32 -9.26 8.83
CA GLY A 791 -3.57 -8.94 10.24
C GLY A 791 -3.12 -10.03 11.22
N LEU A 792 -3.11 -11.30 10.77
CA LEU A 792 -2.57 -12.44 11.53
C LEU A 792 -1.07 -12.67 11.30
N ASN A 793 -0.36 -11.75 10.64
CA ASN A 793 1.06 -11.85 10.30
C ASN A 793 1.42 -13.03 9.38
N PHE A 794 0.46 -13.58 8.62
CA PHE A 794 0.74 -14.71 7.72
C PHE A 794 1.73 -14.36 6.61
N HIS A 795 1.84 -13.07 6.27
CA HIS A 795 2.79 -12.47 5.34
C HIS A 795 4.23 -12.39 5.86
N LEU A 796 4.49 -12.80 7.11
CA LEU A 796 5.81 -12.77 7.75
C LEU A 796 6.38 -14.16 8.03
N ALA A 797 5.77 -15.23 7.50
CA ALA A 797 6.16 -16.62 7.76
C ALA A 797 7.40 -17.04 6.94
N ALA A 798 8.53 -16.36 7.15
CA ALA A 798 9.81 -16.61 6.50
C ALA A 798 10.38 -18.01 6.83
N ALA A 799 11.34 -18.50 6.03
CA ALA A 799 11.94 -19.82 6.19
C ALA A 799 12.65 -20.00 7.53
N ASP A 800 13.28 -18.94 8.05
CA ASP A 800 14.05 -18.90 9.30
C ASP A 800 13.23 -18.48 10.53
N ILE A 801 11.91 -18.29 10.37
CA ILE A 801 11.06 -17.89 11.50
C ILE A 801 11.00 -18.97 12.57
N ASN A 802 11.03 -18.57 13.85
CA ASN A 802 10.81 -19.47 14.95
C ASN A 802 9.38 -20.05 14.89
N PRO A 803 9.20 -21.38 14.68
CA PRO A 803 7.86 -21.97 14.48
C PRO A 803 6.92 -21.81 15.68
N SER A 804 7.46 -21.55 16.88
CA SER A 804 6.64 -21.29 18.07
C SER A 804 5.77 -20.03 17.95
N ILE A 805 6.14 -19.07 17.09
CA ILE A 805 5.36 -17.84 16.83
C ILE A 805 3.95 -18.18 16.32
N PHE A 806 3.85 -19.19 15.46
CA PHE A 806 2.56 -19.64 14.94
C PHE A 806 2.04 -20.90 15.64
N GLY A 807 2.68 -21.35 16.72
CA GLY A 807 2.22 -22.50 17.50
C GLY A 807 2.70 -23.87 17.02
N GLY A 808 3.83 -23.93 16.31
CA GLY A 808 4.52 -25.18 15.96
C GLY A 808 4.92 -25.27 14.48
N PRO A 809 5.80 -26.22 14.12
CA PRO A 809 6.17 -26.53 12.75
C PRO A 809 4.97 -26.76 11.82
N ILE A 810 4.00 -27.59 12.21
CA ILE A 810 2.80 -27.88 11.39
C ILE A 810 2.03 -26.59 11.14
N ARG A 811 1.71 -25.84 12.21
CA ARG A 811 0.90 -24.63 12.08
C ARG A 811 1.59 -23.53 11.29
N THR A 812 2.92 -23.39 11.42
CA THR A 812 3.73 -22.48 10.60
C THR A 812 3.65 -22.83 9.13
N GLU A 813 3.72 -24.11 8.78
CA GLU A 813 3.58 -24.57 7.40
C GLU A 813 2.17 -24.31 6.85
N LEU A 814 1.12 -24.56 7.64
CA LEU A 814 -0.26 -24.23 7.24
C LEU A 814 -0.48 -22.73 7.03
N VAL A 815 0.20 -21.88 7.81
CA VAL A 815 0.22 -20.42 7.59
C VAL A 815 0.81 -20.09 6.23
N ARG A 816 1.96 -20.69 5.86
CA ARG A 816 2.58 -20.48 4.54
C ARG A 816 1.67 -20.93 3.40
N ARG A 817 1.09 -22.14 3.51
CA ARG A 817 0.18 -22.71 2.51
C ARG A 817 -1.09 -21.87 2.35
N THR A 818 -1.69 -21.42 3.45
CA THR A 818 -2.89 -20.58 3.44
C THR A 818 -2.60 -19.18 2.87
N TRP A 819 -1.48 -18.56 3.27
CA TRP A 819 -1.02 -17.29 2.69
C TRP A 819 -0.86 -17.39 1.18
N TRP A 820 -0.18 -18.43 0.71
CA TRP A 820 0.02 -18.67 -0.72
C TRP A 820 -1.32 -18.83 -1.44
N CYS A 821 -2.23 -19.69 -0.98
CA CYS A 821 -3.54 -19.83 -1.62
C CYS A 821 -4.31 -18.51 -1.74
N LEU A 822 -4.27 -17.64 -0.71
CA LEU A 822 -4.92 -16.32 -0.76
C LEU A 822 -4.21 -15.37 -1.73
N GLN A 823 -2.88 -15.32 -1.69
CA GLN A 823 -2.06 -14.46 -2.55
C GLN A 823 -2.22 -14.78 -4.04
N LEU A 824 -2.31 -16.07 -4.40
CA LEU A 824 -2.38 -16.48 -5.82
C LEU A 824 -3.57 -15.85 -6.53
N SER A 825 -4.69 -15.68 -5.84
CA SER A 825 -5.88 -15.04 -6.39
C SER A 825 -5.67 -13.58 -6.78
N ASP A 826 -4.80 -12.85 -6.07
CA ASP A 826 -4.47 -11.45 -6.37
C ASP A 826 -3.47 -11.35 -7.54
N CYS A 827 -2.45 -12.21 -7.56
CA CYS A 827 -1.45 -12.24 -8.63
C CYS A 827 -2.02 -12.65 -10.01
N LEU A 828 -3.08 -13.46 -10.02
CA LEU A 828 -3.74 -13.95 -11.23
C LEU A 828 -4.92 -13.07 -11.68
N SER A 829 -5.29 -12.02 -10.91
CA SER A 829 -6.32 -11.04 -11.26
C SER A 829 -5.70 -9.72 -11.77
N PRO A 830 -5.60 -9.47 -13.09
CA PRO A 830 -4.98 -8.28 -13.65
C PRO A 830 -5.92 -7.06 -13.72
N THR A 831 -6.74 -6.80 -12.70
CA THR A 831 -7.59 -5.59 -12.68
C THR A 831 -6.77 -4.38 -12.18
N ALA A 832 -6.57 -3.39 -13.07
CA ALA A 832 -5.69 -2.25 -12.82
C ALA A 832 -6.16 -1.25 -11.74
N GLN A 833 -7.22 -1.54 -11.00
CA GLN A 833 -7.92 -0.55 -10.15
C GLN A 833 -8.51 -1.09 -8.84
N HIS A 834 -8.01 -2.20 -8.29
CA HIS A 834 -8.48 -2.65 -6.97
C HIS A 834 -7.56 -2.14 -5.84
N PRO A 835 -8.08 -1.48 -4.77
CA PRO A 835 -7.27 -0.94 -3.66
C PRO A 835 -6.54 -1.99 -2.81
N PHE A 836 -6.73 -3.27 -3.09
CA PHE A 836 -6.10 -4.40 -2.40
C PHE A 836 -5.05 -5.13 -3.24
N HIS A 837 -4.80 -4.69 -4.49
CA HIS A 837 -3.74 -5.22 -5.35
C HIS A 837 -2.39 -5.15 -4.62
N LEU A 838 -1.71 -6.28 -4.49
CA LEU A 838 -0.45 -6.35 -3.77
C LEU A 838 0.67 -5.68 -4.59
N ALA A 839 1.03 -4.46 -4.19
CA ALA A 839 2.42 -4.02 -4.32
C ALA A 839 3.26 -4.88 -3.36
N TYR A 840 4.04 -5.80 -3.94
CA TYR A 840 4.72 -6.92 -3.26
C TYR A 840 5.96 -6.65 -2.35
N PRO A 841 6.41 -5.42 -1.97
CA PRO A 841 7.62 -5.30 -1.14
C PRO A 841 7.48 -5.73 0.33
N SER A 842 6.27 -5.94 0.88
CA SER A 842 6.08 -6.12 2.33
C SER A 842 5.86 -7.57 2.81
N ALA A 843 5.72 -8.56 1.92
CA ALA A 843 5.50 -9.96 2.31
C ALA A 843 6.82 -10.75 2.31
N TRP A 844 7.15 -11.37 3.43
CA TRP A 844 8.38 -12.16 3.69
C TRP A 844 8.11 -13.66 3.83
N THR A 845 6.89 -14.10 3.57
CA THR A 845 6.50 -15.50 3.62
C THR A 845 7.24 -16.30 2.57
N SER A 846 8.01 -17.28 3.01
CA SER A 846 8.72 -18.19 2.10
C SER A 846 7.74 -19.15 1.42
N PRO A 847 8.12 -19.71 0.25
CA PRO A 847 7.34 -20.77 -0.36
C PRO A 847 7.01 -21.89 0.62
N PRO A 848 5.81 -22.49 0.53
CA PRO A 848 5.47 -23.71 1.24
C PRO A 848 6.56 -24.76 1.05
N THR A 849 6.82 -25.51 2.11
CA THR A 849 7.81 -26.58 2.07
C THR A 849 7.26 -27.70 1.19
N ASN A 850 8.06 -28.17 0.21
CA ASN A 850 7.72 -29.35 -0.60
C ASN A 850 7.84 -30.62 0.26
N ILE A 851 6.80 -30.94 1.05
CA ILE A 851 6.75 -32.08 1.97
C ILE A 851 5.32 -32.63 2.04
N ASP A 852 5.19 -33.96 2.10
CA ASP A 852 3.90 -34.61 2.30
C ASP A 852 3.44 -34.48 3.77
N ASP A 853 2.13 -34.36 3.96
CA ASP A 853 1.53 -34.20 5.28
C ASP A 853 1.91 -35.31 6.27
N HIS A 854 2.02 -36.55 5.82
CA HIS A 854 2.39 -37.68 6.70
C HIS A 854 3.82 -37.59 7.25
N GLU A 855 4.68 -36.76 6.66
CA GLU A 855 6.05 -36.53 7.09
C GLU A 855 6.20 -35.27 7.94
N LEU A 856 5.18 -34.39 7.92
CA LEU A 856 5.14 -33.17 8.70
C LEU A 856 4.81 -33.48 10.17
N SER A 857 5.64 -33.01 11.08
CA SER A 857 5.50 -33.28 12.52
C SER A 857 6.03 -32.11 13.34
N ASP A 858 5.38 -31.82 14.47
CA ASP A 858 5.89 -30.82 15.43
C ASP A 858 7.13 -31.29 16.21
N ASP A 859 7.36 -32.62 16.26
CA ASP A 859 8.43 -33.24 17.04
C ASP A 859 9.72 -33.48 16.22
N ARG A 860 9.69 -33.23 14.91
CA ARG A 860 10.82 -33.51 14.00
C ARG A 860 11.17 -32.28 13.16
N PRO A 861 12.46 -32.09 12.81
CA PRO A 861 12.84 -31.06 11.85
C PRO A 861 12.15 -31.28 10.51
N ILE A 862 11.65 -30.20 9.91
CA ILE A 862 11.08 -30.21 8.56
C ILE A 862 12.23 -30.31 7.55
N VAL A 863 12.21 -31.34 6.71
CA VAL A 863 13.17 -31.53 5.63
C VAL A 863 12.42 -31.51 4.30
N PRO A 864 12.63 -30.51 3.42
CA PRO A 864 11.97 -30.47 2.12
C PRO A 864 12.49 -31.56 1.19
N HIS A 865 11.58 -32.16 0.42
CA HIS A 865 11.95 -32.96 -0.73
C HIS A 865 12.48 -32.06 -1.86
N GLN A 866 13.44 -32.59 -2.62
CA GLN A 866 13.86 -31.95 -3.87
C GLN A 866 12.65 -31.77 -4.79
N LEU A 867 12.57 -30.66 -5.53
CA LEU A 867 11.40 -30.34 -6.36
C LEU A 867 11.09 -31.39 -7.45
N ILE A 868 12.11 -32.16 -7.86
CA ILE A 868 11.95 -33.31 -8.75
C ILE A 868 11.06 -34.42 -8.15
N HIS A 869 10.99 -34.50 -6.82
CA HIS A 869 10.09 -35.40 -6.10
C HIS A 869 8.84 -34.64 -5.69
N VAL A 870 7.73 -34.97 -6.35
CA VAL A 870 6.46 -34.25 -6.18
C VAL A 870 5.69 -34.75 -4.96
N THR A 871 5.18 -33.80 -4.16
CA THR A 871 4.38 -34.00 -2.94
C THR A 871 3.00 -33.37 -3.12
N CYS A 872 2.09 -33.54 -2.15
CA CYS A 872 0.78 -32.88 -2.17
C CYS A 872 0.82 -31.34 -2.30
N VAL A 873 1.97 -30.70 -2.02
CA VAL A 873 2.17 -29.24 -2.11
C VAL A 873 2.77 -28.80 -3.46
N SER A 874 3.35 -29.72 -4.25
CA SER A 874 4.04 -29.34 -5.49
C SER A 874 3.13 -28.67 -6.50
N HIS A 875 1.84 -29.05 -6.56
CA HIS A 875 0.87 -28.37 -7.42
C HIS A 875 0.77 -26.87 -7.06
N LEU A 876 0.63 -26.55 -5.77
CA LEU A 876 0.57 -25.17 -5.27
C LEU A 876 1.86 -24.38 -5.59
N LEU A 877 3.02 -25.03 -5.53
CA LEU A 877 4.30 -24.39 -5.88
C LEU A 877 4.37 -24.02 -7.36
N VAL A 878 3.87 -24.88 -8.26
CA VAL A 878 3.79 -24.56 -9.70
C VAL A 878 2.79 -23.44 -9.96
N VAL A 879 1.63 -23.43 -9.29
CA VAL A 879 0.67 -22.31 -9.38
C VAL A 879 1.33 -20.99 -8.91
N GLY A 880 2.17 -21.03 -7.87
CA GLY A 880 2.98 -19.89 -7.44
C GLY A 880 3.92 -19.36 -8.51
N ARG A 881 4.63 -20.24 -9.22
CA ARG A 881 5.49 -19.82 -10.34
C ARG A 881 4.70 -19.20 -11.48
N LEU A 882 3.53 -19.75 -11.80
CA LEU A 882 2.64 -19.17 -12.80
C LEU A 882 2.18 -17.76 -12.37
N ALA A 883 1.77 -17.62 -11.11
CA ALA A 883 1.36 -16.33 -10.55
C ALA A 883 2.50 -15.30 -10.58
N ASP A 884 3.75 -15.72 -10.32
CA ASP A 884 4.93 -14.85 -10.44
C ASP A 884 5.13 -14.37 -11.89
N ILE A 885 4.93 -15.23 -12.90
CA ILE A 885 5.01 -14.84 -14.33
C ILE A 885 4.01 -13.72 -14.64
N PHE A 886 2.75 -13.86 -14.24
CA PHE A 886 1.71 -12.86 -14.53
C PHE A 886 1.89 -11.57 -13.73
N ARG A 887 2.28 -11.68 -12.46
CA ARG A 887 2.61 -10.52 -11.62
C ARG A 887 3.75 -9.72 -12.24
N ASP A 888 4.87 -10.37 -12.51
CA ASP A 888 6.07 -9.74 -13.07
C ASP A 888 5.78 -9.14 -14.46
N LEU A 889 4.96 -9.80 -15.28
CA LEU A 889 4.51 -9.26 -16.56
C LEU A 889 3.70 -7.97 -16.36
N SER A 890 2.75 -7.96 -15.42
CA SER A 890 1.93 -6.78 -15.10
C SER A 890 2.79 -5.58 -14.69
N PHE A 891 3.91 -5.80 -14.00
CA PHE A 891 4.87 -4.75 -13.69
C PHE A 891 5.73 -4.36 -14.90
N ALA A 892 6.33 -5.34 -15.57
CA ALA A 892 7.27 -5.12 -16.66
C ALA A 892 6.62 -4.41 -17.85
N ILE A 893 5.39 -4.82 -18.23
CA ILE A 893 4.70 -4.27 -19.40
C ILE A 893 4.32 -2.79 -19.22
N ARG A 894 4.11 -2.32 -17.98
CA ARG A 894 3.79 -0.91 -17.67
C ARG A 894 4.95 0.05 -17.96
N SER A 895 6.18 -0.44 -17.90
CA SER A 895 7.39 0.34 -18.23
C SER A 895 7.68 0.44 -19.73
N LYS A 896 6.89 -0.24 -20.57
CA LYS A 896 7.12 -0.31 -22.02
C LYS A 896 6.26 0.72 -22.73
N GLU A 897 6.91 1.64 -23.44
CA GLU A 897 6.25 2.76 -24.12
C GLU A 897 5.81 2.40 -25.54
N SER A 898 6.65 1.67 -26.28
CA SER A 898 6.34 1.25 -27.66
C SER A 898 5.63 -0.10 -27.73
N PHE A 899 4.88 -0.32 -28.80
CA PHE A 899 4.23 -1.60 -29.05
C PHE A 899 5.25 -2.74 -29.21
N ALA A 900 6.32 -2.51 -29.98
CA ALA A 900 7.35 -3.51 -30.22
C ALA A 900 8.00 -3.98 -28.91
N SER A 901 8.31 -3.05 -28.00
CA SER A 901 8.88 -3.38 -26.70
C SER A 901 7.90 -4.10 -25.77
N ARG A 902 6.58 -3.87 -25.91
CA ARG A 902 5.55 -4.66 -25.21
C ARG A 902 5.43 -6.07 -25.77
N LEU A 903 5.47 -6.25 -27.08
CA LEU A 903 5.44 -7.57 -27.71
C LEU A 903 6.68 -8.39 -27.34
N GLU A 904 7.86 -7.80 -27.39
CA GLU A 904 9.11 -8.44 -26.95
C GLU A 904 9.06 -8.81 -25.46
N CYS A 905 8.52 -7.91 -24.63
CA CYS A 905 8.26 -8.20 -23.22
C CYS A 905 7.38 -9.44 -23.07
N VAL A 906 6.22 -9.49 -23.74
CA VAL A 906 5.29 -10.64 -23.69
C VAL A 906 5.98 -11.94 -24.14
N LYS A 907 6.77 -11.90 -25.22
CA LYS A 907 7.54 -13.08 -25.69
C LYS A 907 8.51 -13.60 -24.64
N GLY A 908 9.22 -12.72 -23.93
CA GLY A 908 10.12 -13.13 -22.83
C GLY A 908 9.38 -13.79 -21.65
N PHE A 909 8.11 -13.45 -21.41
CA PHE A 909 7.28 -14.11 -20.40
C PHE A 909 6.66 -15.43 -20.91
N GLU A 910 6.45 -15.56 -22.22
CA GLU A 910 6.08 -16.83 -22.83
C GLU A 910 7.20 -17.87 -22.66
N ASP A 911 8.47 -17.49 -22.84
CA ASP A 911 9.62 -18.38 -22.59
C ASP A 911 9.60 -18.90 -21.14
N ARG A 912 9.32 -18.03 -20.15
CA ARG A 912 9.18 -18.45 -18.74
C ARG A 912 8.03 -19.44 -18.53
N LEU A 913 6.94 -19.31 -19.28
CA LEU A 913 5.80 -20.24 -19.24
C LEU A 913 6.20 -21.62 -19.80
N ASP A 914 7.03 -21.66 -20.84
CA ASP A 914 7.54 -22.93 -21.41
C ASP A 914 8.47 -23.68 -20.43
N HIS A 915 9.18 -22.94 -19.58
CA HIS A 915 10.07 -23.48 -18.53
C HIS A 915 9.37 -23.72 -17.17
N LEU A 916 8.04 -23.59 -17.09
CA LEU A 916 7.28 -23.66 -15.83
C LEU A 916 7.54 -24.96 -15.03
N PHE A 917 7.77 -26.08 -15.71
CA PHE A 917 7.91 -27.42 -15.13
C PHE A 917 9.34 -27.96 -15.08
N ASP A 918 10.37 -27.14 -15.35
CA ASP A 918 11.76 -27.64 -15.40
C ASP A 918 12.21 -28.29 -14.08
N ASP A 919 11.79 -27.72 -12.94
CA ASP A 919 12.08 -28.30 -11.62
C ASP A 919 11.06 -29.35 -11.16
N PHE A 920 9.92 -29.47 -11.88
CA PHE A 920 8.83 -30.40 -11.58
C PHE A 920 8.49 -31.28 -12.79
N PRO A 921 9.46 -32.07 -13.31
CA PRO A 921 9.26 -32.81 -14.55
C PRO A 921 8.11 -33.82 -14.48
N GLU A 922 7.79 -34.36 -13.29
CA GLU A 922 6.64 -35.25 -13.08
C GLU A 922 5.27 -34.56 -13.30
N LEU A 923 5.19 -33.23 -13.21
CA LEU A 923 3.96 -32.47 -13.43
C LEU A 923 3.83 -31.89 -14.85
N ARG A 924 4.85 -32.06 -15.70
CA ARG A 924 4.79 -31.64 -17.10
C ARG A 924 3.77 -32.50 -17.87
N SER A 925 2.88 -31.85 -18.62
CA SER A 925 1.91 -32.56 -19.46
C SER A 925 2.61 -33.41 -20.51
N ASN A 926 2.07 -34.59 -20.79
CA ASN A 926 2.52 -35.47 -21.87
C ASN A 926 1.38 -35.64 -22.88
N ASP A 927 1.62 -35.22 -24.13
CA ASP A 927 0.61 -35.25 -25.20
C ASP A 927 0.09 -36.67 -25.53
N ASN A 928 0.82 -37.71 -25.13
CA ASN A 928 0.45 -39.11 -25.34
C ASN A 928 -0.08 -39.79 -24.06
N GLU A 929 -0.33 -39.04 -22.99
CA GLU A 929 -0.83 -39.60 -21.74
C GLU A 929 -2.29 -40.05 -21.88
N VAL A 930 -2.57 -41.28 -21.46
CA VAL A 930 -3.92 -41.85 -21.46
C VAL A 930 -4.48 -41.76 -20.06
N TYR A 931 -5.56 -41.02 -19.91
CA TYR A 931 -6.31 -40.94 -18.66
C TYR A 931 -7.38 -42.03 -18.60
N SER A 932 -7.58 -42.60 -17.41
CA SER A 932 -8.69 -43.54 -17.17
C SER A 932 -9.98 -42.75 -17.02
N SER A 933 -11.06 -43.08 -17.73
CA SER A 933 -12.37 -42.44 -17.49
C SER A 933 -13.01 -42.79 -16.14
N TYR A 934 -12.38 -43.70 -15.38
CA TYR A 934 -12.88 -44.23 -14.12
C TYR A 934 -11.80 -44.22 -13.02
N ILE A 935 -12.21 -44.00 -11.78
CA ILE A 935 -11.35 -44.03 -10.59
C ILE A 935 -11.60 -45.34 -9.86
N ASP A 936 -10.55 -46.14 -9.63
CA ASP A 936 -10.63 -47.40 -8.92
C ASP A 936 -10.49 -47.17 -7.40
N PRO A 937 -11.58 -47.22 -6.61
CA PRO A 937 -11.54 -46.94 -5.18
C PRO A 937 -10.81 -48.03 -4.38
N SER A 938 -10.43 -49.16 -5.00
CA SER A 938 -9.65 -50.23 -4.36
C SER A 938 -8.13 -49.97 -4.36
N LYS A 939 -7.68 -48.96 -5.11
CA LYS A 939 -6.27 -48.57 -5.22
C LYS A 939 -6.03 -47.23 -4.54
N THR A 940 -4.79 -47.02 -4.09
CA THR A 940 -4.34 -45.69 -3.67
C THR A 940 -4.46 -44.73 -4.86
N PHE A 941 -5.13 -43.61 -4.64
CA PHE A 941 -5.32 -42.60 -5.66
C PHE A 941 -3.99 -41.91 -5.99
N ASP A 942 -3.58 -41.96 -7.26
CA ASP A 942 -2.47 -41.16 -7.76
C ASP A 942 -3.03 -39.87 -8.38
N TRP A 943 -2.74 -38.73 -7.75
CA TRP A 943 -3.23 -37.43 -8.17
C TRP A 943 -2.47 -36.86 -9.39
N LYS A 944 -1.27 -37.37 -9.67
CA LYS A 944 -0.32 -36.76 -10.63
C LYS A 944 -0.80 -36.71 -12.08
N PRO A 945 -1.39 -37.78 -12.66
CA PRO A 945 -1.99 -37.71 -13.99
C PRO A 945 -3.05 -36.60 -14.08
N TRP A 946 -3.83 -36.43 -13.03
CA TRP A 946 -4.91 -35.45 -13.03
C TRP A 946 -4.40 -34.02 -12.90
N SER A 947 -3.33 -33.79 -12.14
CA SER A 947 -2.60 -32.52 -12.15
C SER A 947 -2.05 -32.21 -13.55
N ARG A 948 -1.47 -33.19 -14.25
CA ARG A 948 -0.99 -33.01 -15.64
C ARG A 948 -2.11 -32.66 -16.60
N PHE A 949 -3.30 -33.26 -16.44
CA PHE A 949 -4.49 -32.89 -17.20
C PHE A 949 -4.91 -31.43 -16.95
N VAL A 950 -4.97 -31.00 -15.68
CA VAL A 950 -5.26 -29.59 -15.34
C VAL A 950 -4.23 -28.67 -16.01
N TRP A 951 -2.94 -28.99 -15.93
CA TRP A 951 -1.88 -28.20 -16.55
C TRP A 951 -1.92 -28.15 -18.08
N ALA A 952 -2.28 -29.26 -18.74
CA ALA A 952 -2.46 -29.30 -20.19
C ALA A 952 -3.51 -28.28 -20.67
N THR A 953 -4.59 -28.13 -19.88
CA THR A 953 -5.64 -27.13 -20.14
C THR A 953 -5.22 -25.70 -19.74
N ALA A 954 -4.50 -25.56 -18.62
CA ALA A 954 -4.12 -24.26 -18.08
C ALA A 954 -3.03 -23.57 -18.90
N VAL A 955 -1.94 -24.26 -19.25
CA VAL A 955 -0.78 -23.65 -19.95
C VAL A 955 -1.18 -23.08 -21.32
N SER A 956 -1.99 -23.83 -22.07
CA SER A 956 -2.52 -23.37 -23.36
C SER A 956 -3.31 -22.07 -23.19
N THR A 957 -4.15 -22.02 -22.17
CA THR A 957 -5.00 -20.86 -21.93
C THR A 957 -4.24 -19.67 -21.34
N CYS A 958 -3.25 -19.92 -20.47
CA CYS A 958 -2.36 -18.89 -19.95
C CYS A 958 -1.57 -18.22 -21.08
N ARG A 959 -1.17 -18.96 -22.12
CA ARG A 959 -0.54 -18.38 -23.32
C ARG A 959 -1.47 -17.41 -24.05
N ILE A 960 -2.75 -17.75 -24.21
CA ILE A 960 -3.77 -16.82 -24.74
C ILE A 960 -3.82 -15.55 -23.87
N GLN A 961 -3.81 -15.72 -22.54
CA GLN A 961 -3.83 -14.60 -21.60
C GLN A 961 -2.58 -13.71 -21.68
N LEU A 962 -1.38 -14.24 -21.91
CA LEU A 962 -0.16 -13.42 -22.08
C LEU A 962 -0.30 -12.43 -23.25
N TYR A 963 -0.93 -12.89 -24.34
CA TYR A 963 -1.11 -12.11 -25.58
C TYR A 963 -2.39 -11.27 -25.64
N ARG A 964 -3.25 -11.31 -24.61
CA ARG A 964 -4.58 -10.70 -24.61
C ARG A 964 -4.64 -9.23 -25.04
N TRP A 965 -3.66 -8.45 -24.61
CA TRP A 965 -3.56 -7.01 -24.88
C TRP A 965 -3.39 -6.69 -26.37
N LEU A 966 -2.88 -7.65 -27.14
CA LEU A 966 -2.54 -7.49 -28.55
C LEU A 966 -3.45 -8.29 -29.48
N LEU A 967 -4.21 -9.24 -28.94
CA LEU A 967 -5.06 -10.15 -29.70
C LEU A 967 -6.08 -9.42 -30.57
N CYS A 968 -6.81 -8.42 -30.05
CA CYS A 968 -7.83 -7.70 -30.81
C CYS A 968 -7.23 -6.94 -32.00
N ARG A 969 -6.09 -6.28 -31.78
CA ARG A 969 -5.37 -5.52 -32.82
C ARG A 969 -4.82 -6.40 -33.92
N SER A 970 -4.50 -7.64 -33.61
CA SER A 970 -4.03 -8.59 -34.62
C SER A 970 -5.06 -8.86 -35.73
N TYR A 971 -6.34 -8.55 -35.51
CA TYR A 971 -7.37 -8.63 -36.55
C TYR A 971 -7.40 -7.41 -37.48
N ALA A 972 -6.86 -6.27 -37.06
CA ALA A 972 -6.82 -5.03 -37.85
C ALA A 972 -5.46 -4.79 -38.54
N GLU A 973 -4.36 -5.22 -37.92
CA GLU A 973 -3.00 -4.95 -38.39
C GLU A 973 -2.27 -6.24 -38.79
N GLY A 974 -1.94 -6.40 -40.08
CA GLY A 974 -1.30 -7.62 -40.60
C GLY A 974 0.06 -7.96 -40.00
N ARG A 975 0.78 -6.98 -39.44
CA ARG A 975 2.07 -7.17 -38.77
C ARG A 975 1.99 -7.97 -37.46
N PHE A 976 0.78 -8.19 -36.93
CA PHE A 976 0.56 -8.93 -35.67
C PHE A 976 -0.08 -10.30 -35.90
N LEU A 977 -0.06 -10.81 -37.14
CA LEU A 977 -0.62 -12.11 -37.51
C LEU A 977 -0.13 -13.24 -36.59
N GLU A 978 1.16 -13.26 -36.25
CA GLU A 978 1.78 -14.25 -35.36
C GLU A 978 1.05 -14.36 -34.01
N ILE A 979 0.53 -13.26 -33.47
CA ILE A 979 -0.14 -13.22 -32.16
C ILE A 979 -1.46 -14.01 -32.20
N ARG A 980 -2.32 -13.75 -33.18
CA ARG A 980 -3.57 -14.51 -33.32
C ARG A 980 -3.32 -15.96 -33.70
N GLU A 981 -2.30 -16.24 -34.52
CA GLU A 981 -1.93 -17.62 -34.84
C GLU A 981 -1.53 -18.40 -33.60
N THR A 982 -0.70 -17.82 -32.73
CA THR A 982 -0.32 -18.42 -31.43
C THR A 982 -1.55 -18.65 -30.54
N CYS A 983 -2.46 -17.68 -30.43
CA CYS A 983 -3.68 -17.82 -29.63
C CYS A 983 -4.63 -18.89 -30.18
N VAL A 984 -4.81 -18.96 -31.50
CA VAL A 984 -5.64 -19.97 -32.17
C VAL A 984 -5.03 -21.36 -32.01
N GLN A 985 -3.70 -21.50 -32.14
CA GLN A 985 -3.01 -22.77 -31.88
C GLN A 985 -3.17 -23.22 -30.42
N ALA A 986 -3.04 -22.30 -29.47
CA ALA A 986 -3.26 -22.58 -28.06
C ALA A 986 -4.71 -23.03 -27.78
N ALA A 987 -5.71 -22.37 -28.39
CA ALA A 987 -7.11 -22.78 -28.28
C ALA A 987 -7.34 -24.18 -28.86
N ARG A 988 -6.70 -24.54 -29.97
CA ARG A 988 -6.76 -25.91 -30.54
C ARG A 988 -6.10 -26.96 -29.65
N ARG A 989 -4.96 -26.64 -29.02
CA ARG A 989 -4.34 -27.53 -28.03
C ARG A 989 -5.26 -27.78 -26.84
N MET A 990 -5.95 -26.74 -26.37
CA MET A 990 -6.97 -26.86 -25.33
C MET A 990 -8.14 -27.77 -25.78
N LEU A 991 -8.61 -27.62 -27.03
CA LEU A 991 -9.66 -28.49 -27.58
C LEU A 991 -9.21 -29.97 -27.58
N ALA A 992 -8.01 -30.25 -28.07
CA ALA A 992 -7.45 -31.60 -28.10
C ALA A 992 -7.31 -32.20 -26.68
N ALA A 993 -6.86 -31.40 -25.71
CA ALA A 993 -6.78 -31.83 -24.31
C ALA A 993 -8.16 -32.18 -23.73
N ARG A 994 -9.21 -31.41 -24.07
CA ARG A 994 -10.59 -31.62 -23.58
C ARG A 994 -11.28 -32.83 -24.20
N GLU A 995 -10.86 -33.29 -25.36
CA GLU A 995 -11.39 -34.49 -26.01
C GLU A 995 -10.91 -35.79 -25.34
N VAL A 996 -9.85 -35.73 -24.53
CA VAL A 996 -9.33 -36.91 -23.83
C VAL A 996 -10.32 -37.32 -22.73
N PRO A 997 -10.72 -38.61 -22.67
CA PRO A 997 -11.70 -39.07 -21.68
C PRO A 997 -11.10 -39.04 -20.27
N VAL A 998 -11.75 -38.31 -19.36
CA VAL A 998 -11.38 -38.21 -17.95
C VAL A 998 -12.60 -38.41 -17.03
N PRO A 999 -12.40 -38.81 -15.76
CA PRO A 999 -13.47 -38.94 -14.79
C PRO A 999 -14.25 -37.64 -14.62
N THR A 1000 -15.55 -37.77 -14.31
CA THR A 1000 -16.48 -36.63 -14.17
C THR A 1000 -15.96 -35.59 -13.20
N MET A 1001 -15.35 -35.99 -12.07
CA MET A 1001 -14.81 -35.05 -11.07
C MET A 1001 -13.84 -34.02 -11.67
N PHE A 1002 -12.98 -34.39 -12.62
CA PHE A 1002 -12.03 -33.45 -13.21
C PHE A 1002 -12.70 -32.55 -14.24
N ARG A 1003 -13.75 -33.02 -14.92
CA ARG A 1003 -14.56 -32.19 -15.81
C ARG A 1003 -15.35 -31.12 -15.06
N LYS A 1004 -15.74 -31.41 -13.80
CA LYS A 1004 -16.40 -30.45 -12.90
C LYS A 1004 -15.44 -29.39 -12.37
N ASN A 1005 -14.12 -29.55 -12.53
CA ASN A 1005 -13.18 -28.50 -12.19
C ASN A 1005 -13.50 -27.26 -13.03
N TRP A 1006 -13.81 -26.19 -12.34
CA TRP A 1006 -14.37 -25.01 -12.96
C TRP A 1006 -13.34 -24.25 -13.80
N HIS A 1007 -12.04 -24.35 -13.50
CA HIS A 1007 -10.97 -23.78 -14.33
C HIS A 1007 -10.99 -24.39 -15.72
N ILE A 1008 -11.19 -25.70 -15.79
CA ILE A 1008 -11.30 -26.40 -17.06
C ILE A 1008 -12.50 -25.87 -17.85
N SER A 1009 -13.62 -25.62 -17.18
CA SER A 1009 -14.82 -25.01 -17.81
C SER A 1009 -14.54 -23.59 -18.30
N ALA A 1010 -13.93 -22.73 -17.48
CA ALA A 1010 -13.60 -21.36 -17.81
C ALA A 1010 -12.58 -21.27 -18.97
N TYR A 1011 -11.52 -22.08 -18.93
CA TYR A 1011 -10.53 -22.20 -20.00
C TYR A 1011 -11.14 -22.70 -21.31
N THR A 1012 -12.13 -23.60 -21.23
CA THR A 1012 -12.86 -24.11 -22.40
C THR A 1012 -13.65 -22.98 -23.07
N ILE A 1013 -14.33 -22.16 -22.28
CA ILE A 1013 -15.09 -21.00 -22.77
C ILE A 1013 -14.15 -19.97 -23.41
N LEU A 1014 -13.03 -19.67 -22.75
CA LEU A 1014 -12.05 -18.69 -23.25
C LEU A 1014 -11.43 -19.13 -24.57
N SER A 1015 -11.00 -20.39 -24.67
CA SER A 1015 -10.44 -20.95 -25.91
C SER A 1015 -11.47 -21.01 -27.04
N GLY A 1016 -12.72 -21.37 -26.74
CA GLY A 1016 -13.83 -21.31 -27.69
C GLY A 1016 -14.09 -19.90 -28.21
N THR A 1017 -13.96 -18.90 -27.34
CA THR A 1017 -14.13 -17.49 -27.71
C THR A 1017 -13.04 -17.04 -28.68
N VAL A 1018 -11.77 -17.44 -28.47
CA VAL A 1018 -10.68 -17.13 -29.42
C VAL A 1018 -10.95 -17.69 -30.82
N LEU A 1019 -11.42 -18.94 -30.92
CA LEU A 1019 -11.77 -19.51 -32.24
C LEU A 1019 -13.01 -18.83 -32.86
N ALA A 1020 -13.97 -18.39 -32.04
CA ALA A 1020 -15.12 -17.64 -32.51
C ALA A 1020 -14.73 -16.24 -33.02
N LEU A 1021 -13.79 -15.56 -32.37
CA LEU A 1021 -13.22 -14.28 -32.85
C LEU A 1021 -12.50 -14.48 -34.19
N GLU A 1022 -11.71 -15.55 -34.32
CA GLU A 1022 -11.06 -15.89 -35.60
C GLU A 1022 -12.08 -16.13 -36.71
N LEU A 1023 -13.18 -16.81 -36.41
CA LEU A 1023 -14.26 -17.05 -37.36
C LEU A 1023 -14.97 -15.75 -37.79
N MET A 1024 -15.15 -14.80 -36.86
CA MET A 1024 -15.83 -13.53 -37.09
C MET A 1024 -14.96 -12.51 -37.83
N HIS A 1025 -13.68 -12.41 -37.45
CA HIS A 1025 -12.81 -11.30 -37.83
C HIS A 1025 -11.55 -11.71 -38.62
N GLY A 1026 -11.15 -12.99 -38.60
CA GLY A 1026 -9.92 -13.47 -39.22
C GLY A 1026 -9.95 -13.56 -40.76
N GLN A 1027 -11.09 -13.28 -41.39
CA GLN A 1027 -11.33 -13.44 -42.84
C GLN A 1027 -10.83 -14.80 -43.40
N PRO A 1028 -11.17 -15.95 -42.79
CA PRO A 1028 -10.68 -17.24 -43.23
C PRO A 1028 -11.29 -17.64 -44.58
N GLU A 1029 -10.51 -18.34 -45.42
CA GLU A 1029 -11.00 -19.00 -46.64
C GLU A 1029 -12.20 -19.93 -46.33
N ALA A 1030 -13.06 -20.19 -47.32
CA ALA A 1030 -14.30 -20.94 -47.12
C ALA A 1030 -14.11 -22.31 -46.42
N ALA A 1031 -13.05 -23.05 -46.75
CA ALA A 1031 -12.72 -24.32 -46.10
C ALA A 1031 -12.28 -24.15 -44.63
N SER A 1032 -11.47 -23.13 -44.35
CA SER A 1032 -11.02 -22.77 -43.00
C SER A 1032 -12.16 -22.23 -42.13
N ARG A 1033 -13.11 -21.50 -42.73
CA ARG A 1033 -14.32 -21.00 -42.07
C ARG A 1033 -15.21 -22.14 -41.57
N GLN A 1034 -15.44 -23.16 -42.41
CA GLN A 1034 -16.22 -24.34 -42.01
C GLN A 1034 -15.50 -25.13 -40.90
N ARG A 1035 -14.17 -25.23 -40.96
CA ARG A 1035 -13.38 -25.88 -39.90
C ARG A 1035 -13.49 -25.14 -38.56
N LEU A 1036 -13.24 -23.82 -38.54
CA LEU A 1036 -13.35 -22.99 -37.33
C LEU A 1036 -14.75 -23.07 -36.72
N ARG A 1037 -15.80 -23.04 -37.56
CA ARG A 1037 -17.18 -23.26 -37.11
C ARG A 1037 -17.36 -24.59 -36.40
N SER A 1038 -16.86 -25.69 -36.98
CA SER A 1038 -16.92 -27.02 -36.35
C SER A 1038 -16.13 -27.07 -35.04
N GLU A 1039 -14.98 -26.39 -34.96
CA GLU A 1039 -14.16 -26.31 -33.73
C GLU A 1039 -14.90 -25.55 -32.61
N VAL A 1040 -15.56 -24.43 -32.90
CA VAL A 1040 -16.39 -23.71 -31.91
C VAL A 1040 -17.60 -24.55 -31.48
N GLN A 1041 -18.23 -25.28 -32.42
CA GLN A 1041 -19.31 -26.22 -32.09
C GLN A 1041 -18.83 -27.38 -31.22
N ALA A 1042 -17.59 -27.84 -31.40
CA ALA A 1042 -16.99 -28.88 -30.55
C ALA A 1042 -16.81 -28.38 -29.11
N PHE A 1043 -16.38 -27.12 -28.91
CA PHE A 1043 -16.36 -26.52 -27.57
C PHE A 1043 -17.74 -26.45 -26.91
N ILE A 1044 -18.78 -26.04 -27.66
CA ILE A 1044 -20.16 -26.04 -27.17
C ILE A 1044 -20.61 -27.46 -26.80
N ALA A 1045 -20.27 -28.46 -27.63
CA ALA A 1045 -20.60 -29.86 -27.36
C ALA A 1045 -19.90 -30.39 -26.10
N LEU A 1046 -18.63 -30.04 -25.89
CA LEU A 1046 -17.87 -30.37 -24.68
C LEU A 1046 -18.45 -29.72 -23.42
N LEU A 1047 -18.93 -28.49 -23.52
CA LEU A 1047 -19.62 -27.79 -22.44
C LEU A 1047 -20.98 -28.46 -22.14
N ARG A 1048 -21.76 -28.82 -23.16
CA ARG A 1048 -23.06 -29.51 -23.00
C ARG A 1048 -22.93 -30.94 -22.48
N SER A 1049 -21.81 -31.61 -22.71
CA SER A 1049 -21.53 -32.97 -22.20
C SER A 1049 -20.96 -32.99 -20.77
N SER A 1050 -20.68 -31.81 -20.22
CA SER A 1050 -20.24 -31.61 -18.83
C SER A 1050 -21.45 -31.36 -17.91
N ASP A 1051 -21.26 -31.49 -16.60
CA ASP A 1051 -22.35 -31.28 -15.62
C ASP A 1051 -22.94 -29.87 -15.71
N PRO A 1052 -24.28 -29.71 -15.81
CA PRO A 1052 -24.90 -28.42 -16.04
C PRO A 1052 -24.79 -27.50 -14.81
N ASN A 1053 -23.88 -26.53 -14.87
CA ASN A 1053 -23.70 -25.51 -13.84
C ASN A 1053 -23.87 -24.08 -14.40
N ALA A 1054 -23.92 -23.08 -13.51
CA ALA A 1054 -24.20 -21.69 -13.89
C ALA A 1054 -23.15 -21.09 -14.84
N MET A 1055 -21.87 -21.44 -14.68
CA MET A 1055 -20.78 -20.99 -15.55
C MET A 1055 -20.91 -21.58 -16.97
N ILE A 1056 -21.12 -22.89 -17.06
CA ILE A 1056 -21.24 -23.62 -18.32
C ILE A 1056 -22.44 -23.11 -19.13
N ARG A 1057 -23.60 -22.91 -18.49
CA ARG A 1057 -24.80 -22.40 -19.17
C ARG A 1057 -24.54 -21.05 -19.83
N ARG A 1058 -23.90 -20.13 -19.11
CA ARG A 1058 -23.55 -18.81 -19.62
C ARG A 1058 -22.52 -18.85 -20.74
N GLY A 1059 -21.49 -19.68 -20.60
CA GLY A 1059 -20.48 -19.88 -21.65
C GLY A 1059 -21.04 -20.46 -22.95
N ILE A 1060 -22.00 -21.39 -22.86
CA ILE A 1060 -22.72 -21.93 -24.03
C ILE A 1060 -23.47 -20.80 -24.75
N VAL A 1061 -24.24 -19.99 -24.01
CA VAL A 1061 -25.01 -18.87 -24.58
C VAL A 1061 -24.09 -17.87 -25.29
N LEU A 1062 -22.94 -17.54 -24.70
CA LEU A 1062 -21.95 -16.66 -25.32
C LEU A 1062 -21.46 -17.21 -26.67
N LEU A 1063 -20.97 -18.44 -26.70
CA LEU A 1063 -20.41 -19.04 -27.92
C LEU A 1063 -21.48 -19.23 -29.01
N GLU A 1064 -22.71 -19.56 -28.63
CA GLU A 1064 -23.85 -19.66 -29.57
C GLU A 1064 -24.21 -18.31 -30.19
N LYS A 1065 -24.22 -17.23 -29.38
CA LYS A 1065 -24.43 -15.87 -29.89
C LYS A 1065 -23.31 -15.46 -30.86
N MET A 1066 -22.05 -15.73 -30.53
CA MET A 1066 -20.92 -15.42 -31.42
C MET A 1066 -21.00 -16.19 -32.75
N LEU A 1067 -21.37 -17.47 -32.72
CA LEU A 1067 -21.62 -18.26 -33.93
C LEU A 1067 -22.76 -17.67 -34.79
N ALA A 1068 -23.86 -17.24 -34.16
CA ALA A 1068 -24.99 -16.64 -34.86
C ALA A 1068 -24.64 -15.31 -35.55
N VAL A 1069 -23.78 -14.50 -34.91
CA VAL A 1069 -23.24 -13.27 -35.49
C VAL A 1069 -22.36 -13.58 -36.70
N ALA A 1070 -21.45 -14.55 -36.58
CA ALA A 1070 -20.58 -14.98 -37.69
C ALA A 1070 -21.39 -15.49 -38.91
N ASP A 1071 -22.47 -16.24 -38.67
CA ASP A 1071 -23.36 -16.74 -39.73
C ASP A 1071 -24.16 -15.63 -40.42
N SER A 1072 -24.55 -14.61 -39.66
CA SER A 1072 -25.31 -13.47 -40.19
C SER A 1072 -24.44 -12.57 -41.07
N ALA A 1073 -23.16 -12.40 -40.71
CA ALA A 1073 -22.17 -11.70 -41.54
C ALA A 1073 -21.89 -12.44 -42.85
N ALA A 1074 -21.80 -13.78 -42.83
CA ALA A 1074 -21.56 -14.60 -44.02
C ALA A 1074 -22.73 -14.59 -45.03
N LYS A 1075 -23.97 -14.29 -44.58
CA LYS A 1075 -25.16 -14.22 -45.46
C LYS A 1075 -25.32 -12.89 -46.19
N ARG A 1076 -24.63 -11.83 -45.76
CA ARG A 1076 -24.71 -10.47 -46.35
C ARG A 1076 -23.79 -10.27 -47.56
N ASP A 1077 -22.99 -11.27 -47.94
CA ASP A 1077 -22.05 -11.16 -49.06
C ASP A 1077 -22.33 -12.20 -50.18
N PRO A 1078 -23.36 -11.98 -51.03
CA PRO A 1078 -23.38 -12.59 -52.36
C PRO A 1078 -23.30 -11.59 -53.52
N GLU A 1079 -23.58 -10.30 -53.31
CA GLU A 1079 -23.58 -9.29 -54.38
C GLU A 1079 -22.97 -7.99 -53.86
N GLY A 1080 -21.82 -7.60 -54.42
CA GLY A 1080 -21.08 -6.41 -54.01
C GLY A 1080 -21.95 -5.16 -54.03
N GLY A 1081 -22.22 -4.60 -52.86
CA GLY A 1081 -22.99 -3.36 -52.71
C GLY A 1081 -23.27 -3.01 -51.26
N GLU A 1082 -22.65 -1.91 -50.82
CA GLU A 1082 -22.92 -1.06 -49.64
C GLU A 1082 -23.24 -1.71 -48.29
N VAL A 1083 -22.32 -1.47 -47.35
CA VAL A 1083 -22.40 -1.83 -45.93
C VAL A 1083 -23.57 -1.09 -45.27
N GLY A 1084 -24.62 -1.83 -44.91
CA GLY A 1084 -25.79 -1.31 -44.20
C GLY A 1084 -26.11 -2.10 -42.92
N THR A 1085 -25.81 -1.48 -41.77
CA THR A 1085 -26.39 -1.67 -40.42
C THR A 1085 -26.16 -3.01 -39.69
N GLY A 1086 -25.17 -2.99 -38.79
CA GLY A 1086 -24.85 -4.05 -37.82
C GLY A 1086 -23.37 -3.96 -37.45
N LEU A 1087 -23.03 -3.12 -36.46
CA LEU A 1087 -21.67 -2.79 -36.03
C LEU A 1087 -20.74 -2.44 -37.21
N THR A 1088 -21.00 -1.29 -37.84
CA THR A 1088 -20.13 -0.69 -38.85
C THR A 1088 -18.86 -0.14 -38.20
N ILE A 1089 -17.71 -0.71 -38.57
CA ILE A 1089 -16.38 -0.10 -38.40
C ILE A 1089 -16.24 0.94 -39.51
N ASP A 1090 -16.38 2.23 -39.19
CA ASP A 1090 -15.99 3.30 -40.11
C ASP A 1090 -14.45 3.40 -40.13
N ILE A 1091 -13.82 2.72 -41.08
CA ILE A 1091 -12.41 2.95 -41.40
C ILE A 1091 -12.35 4.20 -42.26
N ALA A 1092 -12.13 5.36 -41.62
CA ALA A 1092 -11.72 6.54 -42.35
C ALA A 1092 -10.42 6.19 -43.11
N ALA A 1093 -10.52 6.14 -44.45
CA ALA A 1093 -9.38 6.03 -45.34
C ALA A 1093 -8.53 7.31 -45.23
N GLY A 1094 -7.68 7.35 -44.20
CA GLY A 1094 -6.53 8.23 -44.14
C GLY A 1094 -5.50 7.73 -45.13
N SER A 1095 -5.17 8.58 -46.10
CA SER A 1095 -4.09 8.43 -47.08
C SER A 1095 -2.84 7.78 -46.48
N GLY A 1096 -2.26 6.82 -47.20
CA GLY A 1096 -1.02 6.14 -46.83
C GLY A 1096 0.17 7.07 -46.64
N GLY A 1097 0.32 7.58 -45.42
CA GLY A 1097 1.58 8.05 -44.85
C GLY A 1097 1.97 7.10 -43.73
N GLU A 1098 3.26 6.77 -43.67
CA GLU A 1098 3.86 6.10 -42.50
C GLU A 1098 3.46 6.87 -41.24
N VAL A 1099 2.73 6.22 -40.33
CA VAL A 1099 2.46 6.76 -39.00
C VAL A 1099 3.66 6.37 -38.15
N ASP A 1100 4.39 7.38 -37.68
CA ASP A 1100 5.63 7.26 -36.90
C ASP A 1100 5.50 6.33 -35.68
N ASP A 1101 6.59 5.63 -35.39
CA ASP A 1101 6.79 4.73 -34.23
C ASP A 1101 6.73 5.46 -32.85
N GLU A 1102 6.45 6.78 -32.81
CA GLU A 1102 6.54 7.67 -31.64
C GLU A 1102 5.18 8.14 -31.06
N MET A 1103 4.05 7.51 -31.38
CA MET A 1103 2.76 7.88 -30.75
C MET A 1103 2.63 7.34 -29.32
N SER A 1104 2.51 8.24 -28.34
CA SER A 1104 2.21 7.91 -26.93
C SER A 1104 0.75 7.44 -26.75
N MET A 1105 0.49 6.58 -25.74
CA MET A 1105 -0.85 6.01 -25.48
C MET A 1105 -1.97 7.05 -25.30
N SER A 1106 -1.65 8.25 -24.80
CA SER A 1106 -2.66 9.31 -24.61
C SER A 1106 -3.15 9.89 -25.94
N SER A 1107 -2.26 10.01 -26.92
CA SER A 1107 -2.62 10.40 -28.30
C SER A 1107 -3.31 9.26 -29.07
N TRP A 1108 -2.96 8.02 -28.74
CA TRP A 1108 -3.43 6.78 -29.35
C TRP A 1108 -4.82 6.33 -28.88
N ALA A 1109 -5.13 6.48 -27.59
CA ALA A 1109 -6.47 6.22 -27.05
C ALA A 1109 -7.51 7.21 -27.61
N ALA A 1110 -7.05 8.40 -28.01
CA ALA A 1110 -7.85 9.44 -28.64
C ALA A 1110 -8.02 9.26 -30.17
N SER A 1111 -7.19 8.45 -30.84
CA SER A 1111 -7.13 8.41 -32.32
C SER A 1111 -7.70 7.15 -32.97
N VAL A 1112 -8.13 6.14 -32.20
CA VAL A 1112 -8.72 4.91 -32.75
C VAL A 1112 -10.25 4.97 -32.61
N PRO A 1113 -11.01 4.92 -33.71
CA PRO A 1113 -12.45 4.74 -33.65
C PRO A 1113 -12.80 3.43 -32.94
N LEU A 1114 -13.48 3.56 -31.80
CA LEU A 1114 -14.07 2.51 -30.97
C LEU A 1114 -15.05 1.64 -31.77
N THR A 1115 -14.61 0.51 -32.34
CA THR A 1115 -15.56 -0.47 -32.96
C THR A 1115 -15.17 -1.94 -32.83
N LEU A 1116 -14.24 -2.28 -31.95
CA LEU A 1116 -14.25 -3.55 -31.22
C LEU A 1116 -14.07 -3.13 -29.78
N ASP A 1117 -15.11 -3.31 -28.96
CA ASP A 1117 -15.12 -2.79 -27.61
C ASP A 1117 -13.92 -3.37 -26.85
N SER A 1118 -12.87 -2.55 -26.69
CA SER A 1118 -11.66 -2.98 -26.02
C SER A 1118 -11.97 -3.34 -24.58
N ASP A 1119 -13.05 -2.79 -24.03
CA ASP A 1119 -13.56 -3.14 -22.72
C ASP A 1119 -14.18 -4.55 -22.74
N PHE A 1120 -14.90 -4.97 -23.78
CA PHE A 1120 -15.42 -6.35 -23.88
C PHE A 1120 -14.31 -7.41 -23.87
N LEU A 1121 -13.26 -7.23 -24.68
CA LEU A 1121 -12.14 -8.19 -24.72
C LEU A 1121 -11.17 -8.03 -23.55
N ASN A 1122 -10.95 -6.81 -23.05
CA ASN A 1122 -10.24 -6.61 -21.80
C ASN A 1122 -11.03 -7.17 -20.62
N ILE A 1123 -12.36 -7.18 -20.59
CA ILE A 1123 -13.18 -7.77 -19.52
C ILE A 1123 -13.23 -9.29 -19.67
N LEU A 1124 -13.32 -9.83 -20.89
CA LEU A 1124 -13.32 -11.27 -21.13
C LEU A 1124 -11.93 -11.92 -20.93
N LEU A 1125 -10.84 -11.16 -21.14
CA LEU A 1125 -9.46 -11.62 -21.04
C LEU A 1125 -8.71 -11.10 -19.78
N ASN A 1126 -9.15 -10.02 -19.12
CA ASN A 1126 -8.65 -9.63 -17.78
C ASN A 1126 -9.37 -10.39 -16.66
N ASN A 1127 -10.57 -10.92 -16.89
CA ASN A 1127 -11.23 -11.69 -15.85
C ASN A 1127 -10.61 -13.07 -15.74
N ASP A 1128 -10.16 -13.33 -14.52
CA ASP A 1128 -9.59 -14.59 -14.12
C ASP A 1128 -10.60 -15.74 -14.37
N PRO A 1129 -10.22 -16.79 -15.12
CA PRO A 1129 -10.90 -18.08 -15.06
C PRO A 1129 -10.75 -18.73 -13.67
N TRP A 1130 -10.23 -18.03 -12.66
CA TRP A 1130 -10.21 -18.36 -11.24
C TRP A 1130 -11.08 -17.43 -10.37
N VAL A 1131 -11.83 -16.44 -10.90
CA VAL A 1131 -12.67 -15.56 -10.02
C VAL A 1131 -14.00 -14.99 -10.58
N SER A 1132 -14.26 -14.82 -11.88
CA SER A 1132 -15.48 -14.08 -12.29
C SER A 1132 -16.38 -14.78 -13.32
N THR A 1133 -17.62 -15.08 -12.93
CA THR A 1133 -18.73 -15.44 -13.84
C THR A 1133 -19.84 -14.39 -13.86
N ALA A 1134 -19.67 -13.26 -13.16
CA ALA A 1134 -20.68 -12.21 -13.05
C ALA A 1134 -21.04 -11.62 -14.44
N TRP A 1135 -20.04 -11.49 -15.30
CA TRP A 1135 -20.14 -10.74 -16.57
C TRP A 1135 -20.72 -11.48 -17.76
N MET A 1136 -20.83 -12.82 -17.75
CA MET A 1136 -21.46 -13.53 -18.88
C MET A 1136 -23.00 -13.38 -18.93
N THR A 1137 -23.57 -12.57 -18.04
CA THR A 1137 -25.00 -12.35 -17.88
C THR A 1137 -25.46 -10.99 -18.45
N GLU A 1138 -24.56 -10.00 -18.50
CA GLU A 1138 -24.71 -8.78 -19.31
C GLU A 1138 -24.30 -9.08 -20.77
#